data_AF-A0A135S5Y9-F1
#
_entry.id   AF-A0A135S5Y9-F1
#
_cell.length_a   1.000
_cell.length_b   1.000
_cell.length_c   1.000
_cell.angle_alpha   90.00
_cell.angle_beta   90.00
_cell.angle_gamma   90.00
#
_symmetry.space_group_name_H-M   'P 1'
#
loop_
_entity.id
_entity.type
_entity.pdbx_description
1 polymer ?
#
loop_
_entity_poly.entity_id
_entity_poly.type
_entity_poly.pdbx_seq_one_letter_code
_entity_poly.pdbx_strand_id
1 'polypeptide(L)'
;MATSNPSDEFTILTPNAMLGYGYDSNHFWYGIKKYKPSAIIVDSGSTDGGPYKLGMGKMTCGRGSYTRDLEPILAACYHHKIKVLIGSAGGDGSNKHVAEMLDLVKEITESNGYSFKVATIQAGMDREWIKSRISQNRVGPCGPVEPLVSEVVDGAVDVVAQMGSEPYIEALKGGPDIIIGGRSYDPAPFAAFSISRGVLPDVAWHMGKIMECGGICAVPKGRSMVATMRKESFDLTPLSSSERCTPLSVAAHTLYEKTRPDRLPGPGGILNLDNAKYEQVTPKTCRVSGARFETTPYQVKLEGVTHLGYRTIFIGGIRDPILIDQIDDFLERVRKYSQNLFPELDKSEQCQLLYHVYGKNGVMGPLEPVQGRPHEIAVLGEVVAPTSELSHTIANNVRASILHFAYPDQVATTGNFASPLSPHEQDAGAVFKFSLYHLVDLDVGEESSIFPVQHTSINSSRSSPTPVPCLSQEKFGELDNGTLAPLTKKAVPTEEMTLNEVARIIRSKNSGPFEMTFDVMFDDPAVYRRVKDANIFTNDTIKKLYRVEDSDILTNMYFDPALAWKCTIKRPWAQGSVGERDTLGTQQHAPLLSIRVPAAKAVNGVTANGVKFVTGVLKGDVNGTTKSVSRGDLTAQGVVEEIWAGLGLPSDSLGSVSLENSGAPTLPSSFKVGILAQSSIALSALAASQVHALRNGAAVPKVEVSLQHATVEFKSERLYTLDGKPTPSPWGPIGGLHKTSDGHVRIHDSFPNHADGILKMVGLPVGSNRQQLSDKVVDWASIDLETAATVEGKMAAYALRSYRQWDALPQSKAISDFPIEIAQLSSAGPKGLPERMAAGNSKCLQGLRVVEMSRVIAAPLCGKTLAAHGADVIWVTSPNLPDLPTMDRDFGRGKRTVQLDIHNPSDKAQLIELIQTCDVFVQGFRPGSLASYGLSSEELMKINPSIIIANMSAFGPQGPWSNRRGYDSLVQTCSGMNVSEAEHAGQGESARPTPCQALDHAGGYLLATGVTAALYKRATSGGSYKVDVSLAGVMKYLRSLGQYPGASGFEGVGDYENPEDVPSEFFETRKTGFGPMTAIRHSARVEGCEVGWDVMPKPLGSDAAQWL
;
A
#
# COMPACT_ATOMS: atom_id res chain seq x y z
N MET A 1 -2.80 38.56 -23.70
CA MET A 1 -1.69 37.98 -24.47
C MET A 1 -0.64 39.06 -24.67
N ALA A 2 0.46 38.98 -23.94
CA ALA A 2 1.70 39.67 -24.25
C ALA A 2 2.76 38.56 -24.28
N THR A 3 3.25 38.25 -25.47
CA THR A 3 4.28 37.24 -25.69
C THR A 3 5.61 37.78 -25.18
N SER A 4 6.03 37.31 -24.01
CA SER A 4 7.39 37.55 -23.49
C SER A 4 8.42 37.01 -24.47
N ASN A 5 9.47 37.78 -24.74
CA ASN A 5 10.60 37.34 -25.56
C ASN A 5 11.14 35.99 -25.06
N PRO A 6 11.37 34.99 -25.94
CA PRO A 6 11.92 33.68 -25.56
C PRO A 6 13.34 33.68 -24.96
N SER A 7 14.00 34.83 -24.82
CA SER A 7 15.40 34.94 -24.39
C SER A 7 15.63 34.81 -22.88
N ASP A 8 14.58 34.89 -22.07
CA ASP A 8 14.69 35.02 -20.60
C ASP A 8 14.12 33.80 -19.83
N GLU A 9 13.65 32.76 -20.52
CA GLU A 9 13.09 31.54 -19.92
C GLU A 9 14.18 30.49 -19.67
N PHE A 10 14.16 29.83 -18.51
CA PHE A 10 15.06 28.72 -18.19
C PHE A 10 14.37 27.67 -17.31
N THR A 11 14.94 26.48 -17.22
CA THR A 11 14.36 25.35 -16.48
C THR A 11 15.23 24.89 -15.32
N ILE A 12 14.59 24.48 -14.23
CA ILE A 12 15.21 23.85 -13.06
C ILE A 12 14.61 22.46 -12.91
N LEU A 13 15.44 21.43 -12.74
CA LEU A 13 15.00 20.05 -12.51
C LEU A 13 15.25 19.67 -11.04
N THR A 14 14.24 19.09 -10.41
CA THR A 14 14.39 18.44 -9.09
C THR A 14 14.09 16.95 -9.24
N PRO A 15 15.08 16.07 -9.03
CA PRO A 15 14.91 14.65 -9.27
C PRO A 15 14.05 13.99 -8.19
N ASN A 16 14.13 14.50 -6.95
CA ASN A 16 13.36 14.04 -5.81
C ASN A 16 13.29 15.12 -4.72
N ALA A 17 12.38 14.96 -3.76
CA ALA A 17 12.23 15.83 -2.59
C ALA A 17 13.40 15.78 -1.60
N MET A 18 14.14 14.67 -1.59
CA MET A 18 15.28 14.49 -0.69
C MET A 18 16.33 13.62 -1.37
N LEU A 19 17.57 14.09 -1.40
CA LEU A 19 18.70 13.32 -1.91
C LEU A 19 18.93 12.06 -1.04
N GLY A 20 19.11 10.91 -1.68
CA GLY A 20 19.28 9.60 -1.03
C GLY A 20 18.01 8.76 -0.99
N TYR A 21 16.82 9.35 -1.10
CA TYR A 21 15.54 8.63 -1.10
C TYR A 21 15.21 7.92 -2.43
N GLY A 22 15.98 8.17 -3.49
CA GLY A 22 15.82 7.51 -4.79
C GLY A 22 14.82 8.17 -5.74
N TYR A 23 15.09 8.04 -7.03
CA TYR A 23 14.21 8.49 -8.11
C TYR A 23 14.36 7.57 -9.34
N ASP A 24 13.38 7.62 -10.25
CA ASP A 24 13.45 6.87 -11.50
C ASP A 24 14.46 7.52 -12.46
N SER A 25 15.52 6.78 -12.78
CA SER A 25 16.60 7.27 -13.65
C SER A 25 16.10 7.61 -15.07
N ASN A 26 15.10 6.90 -15.60
CA ASN A 26 14.53 7.21 -16.91
C ASN A 26 13.78 8.55 -16.89
N HIS A 27 13.03 8.84 -15.82
CA HIS A 27 12.37 10.14 -15.65
C HIS A 27 13.40 11.26 -15.57
N PHE A 28 14.47 11.07 -14.80
CA PHE A 28 15.56 12.04 -14.70
C PHE A 28 16.19 12.33 -16.07
N TRP A 29 16.67 11.30 -16.79
CA TRP A 29 17.29 11.49 -18.10
C TRP A 29 16.33 12.00 -19.17
N TYR A 30 15.04 11.66 -19.09
CA TYR A 30 13.99 12.28 -19.89
C TYR A 30 13.90 13.78 -19.61
N GLY A 31 13.93 14.17 -18.34
CA GLY A 31 13.98 15.56 -17.91
C GLY A 31 15.18 16.31 -18.49
N ILE A 32 16.38 15.73 -18.39
CA ILE A 32 17.62 16.29 -18.95
C ILE A 32 17.49 16.49 -20.47
N LYS A 33 17.06 15.45 -21.20
CA LYS A 33 17.00 15.47 -22.67
C LYS A 33 15.90 16.39 -23.21
N LYS A 34 14.71 16.38 -22.61
CA LYS A 34 13.55 17.16 -23.08
C LYS A 34 13.63 18.64 -22.68
N TYR A 35 13.90 18.91 -21.40
CA TYR A 35 13.78 20.26 -20.86
C TYR A 35 15.12 21.02 -20.74
N LYS A 36 16.25 20.34 -20.96
CA LYS A 36 17.60 20.92 -20.94
C LYS A 36 17.82 21.87 -19.75
N PRO A 37 17.67 21.37 -18.51
CA PRO A 37 17.67 22.21 -17.32
C PRO A 37 18.97 23.01 -17.20
N SER A 38 18.84 24.27 -16.80
CA SER A 38 19.98 25.13 -16.46
C SER A 38 20.58 24.78 -15.10
N ALA A 39 19.77 24.21 -14.20
CA ALA A 39 20.24 23.65 -12.94
C ALA A 39 19.46 22.39 -12.54
N ILE A 40 20.14 21.51 -11.83
CA ILE A 40 19.57 20.46 -11.00
C ILE A 40 19.68 20.93 -9.56
N ILE A 41 18.54 21.10 -8.88
CA ILE A 41 18.50 21.58 -7.50
C ILE A 41 17.74 20.57 -6.66
N VAL A 42 18.35 20.16 -5.55
CA VAL A 42 17.80 19.13 -4.66
C VAL A 42 18.10 19.48 -3.21
N ASP A 43 17.11 19.33 -2.36
CA ASP A 43 17.33 19.39 -0.91
C ASP A 43 17.84 18.04 -0.39
N SER A 44 18.71 18.06 0.60
CA SER A 44 19.27 16.86 1.23
C SER A 44 18.69 16.60 2.62
N GLY A 45 17.59 17.27 2.98
CA GLY A 45 16.79 17.02 4.18
C GLY A 45 16.78 18.21 5.16
N SER A 46 16.28 17.93 6.36
CA SER A 46 16.13 18.93 7.40
C SER A 46 16.27 18.31 8.80
N THR A 47 16.22 19.18 9.81
CA THR A 47 16.14 18.84 11.24
C THR A 47 14.76 18.31 11.67
N ASP A 48 13.79 18.15 10.75
CA ASP A 48 12.44 17.64 11.06
C ASP A 48 12.43 16.18 11.56
N GLY A 49 13.54 15.45 11.39
CA GLY A 49 13.71 14.13 11.99
C GLY A 49 13.89 14.16 13.51
N GLY A 50 14.03 15.34 14.11
CA GLY A 50 14.40 15.53 15.51
C GLY A 50 15.90 15.71 15.73
N PRO A 51 16.34 15.90 16.98
CA PRO A 51 17.69 16.36 17.33
C PRO A 51 18.79 15.29 17.17
N TYR A 52 18.40 14.03 16.99
CA TYR A 52 19.31 12.88 17.04
C TYR A 52 20.41 12.93 15.97
N LYS A 53 20.06 13.26 14.72
CA LYS A 53 21.02 13.23 13.60
C LYS A 53 22.11 14.28 13.75
N LEU A 54 21.71 15.50 14.12
CA LEU A 54 22.64 16.61 14.38
C LEU A 54 23.54 16.26 15.57
N GLY A 55 22.97 15.68 16.62
CA GLY A 55 23.73 15.27 17.82
C GLY A 55 24.73 14.15 17.55
N MET A 56 24.41 13.22 16.65
CA MET A 56 25.31 12.14 16.25
C MET A 56 26.28 12.54 15.13
N GLY A 57 26.03 13.65 14.44
CA GLY A 57 26.73 14.04 13.21
C GLY A 57 26.69 12.93 12.15
N LYS A 58 25.52 12.35 11.91
CA LYS A 58 25.26 11.29 10.93
C LYS A 58 24.34 11.77 9.81
N MET A 59 24.67 11.41 8.57
CA MET A 59 23.77 11.66 7.44
C MET A 59 22.44 10.89 7.58
N THR A 60 21.38 11.42 6.97
CA THR A 60 20.04 10.80 7.01
C THR A 60 19.98 9.43 6.34
N CYS A 61 20.64 9.26 5.20
CA CYS A 61 20.71 8.00 4.47
C CYS A 61 22.12 7.40 4.54
N GLY A 62 22.24 6.09 4.29
CA GLY A 62 23.54 5.47 4.12
C GLY A 62 24.26 6.00 2.88
N ARG A 63 25.60 6.03 2.92
CA ARG A 63 26.44 6.54 1.82
C ARG A 63 26.05 6.00 0.44
N GLY A 64 25.82 4.69 0.33
CA GLY A 64 25.44 4.05 -0.95
C GLY A 64 24.13 4.60 -1.56
N SER A 65 23.19 5.07 -0.73
CA SER A 65 21.96 5.71 -1.22
C SER A 65 22.24 7.09 -1.82
N TYR A 66 23.13 7.88 -1.20
CA TYR A 66 23.58 9.14 -1.77
C TYR A 66 24.38 8.92 -3.06
N THR A 67 25.28 7.93 -3.10
CA THR A 67 26.05 7.58 -4.31
C THR A 67 25.13 7.27 -5.49
N ARG A 68 24.13 6.39 -5.29
CA ARG A 68 23.15 6.01 -6.31
C ARG A 68 22.43 7.22 -6.92
N ASP A 69 22.05 8.19 -6.09
CA ASP A 69 21.31 9.37 -6.52
C ASP A 69 22.21 10.46 -7.11
N LEU A 70 23.44 10.62 -6.59
CA LEU A 70 24.39 11.63 -7.08
C LEU A 70 25.02 11.25 -8.40
N GLU A 71 25.28 9.97 -8.65
CA GLU A 71 26.03 9.55 -9.83
C GLU A 71 25.37 10.01 -11.17
N PRO A 72 24.06 9.84 -11.40
CA PRO A 72 23.41 10.38 -12.58
C PRO A 72 23.39 11.93 -12.62
N ILE A 73 23.26 12.58 -11.45
CA ILE A 73 23.26 14.06 -11.35
C ILE A 73 24.61 14.63 -11.77
N LEU A 74 25.71 14.04 -11.28
CA LEU A 74 27.07 14.47 -11.61
C LEU A 74 27.43 14.15 -13.06
N ALA A 75 26.97 13.01 -13.61
CA ALA A 75 27.09 12.72 -15.03
C ALA A 75 26.39 13.79 -15.89
N ALA A 76 25.16 14.19 -15.52
CA ALA A 76 24.43 15.24 -16.23
C ALA A 76 25.14 16.60 -16.11
N CYS A 77 25.65 16.94 -14.92
CA CYS A 77 26.45 18.14 -14.68
C CYS A 77 27.67 18.20 -15.62
N TYR A 78 28.45 17.11 -15.69
CA TYR A 78 29.69 17.08 -16.47
C TYR A 78 29.44 17.17 -17.97
N HIS A 79 28.54 16.33 -18.48
CA HIS A 79 28.31 16.16 -19.93
C HIS A 79 27.45 17.26 -20.53
N HIS A 80 26.49 17.81 -19.76
CA HIS A 80 25.56 18.83 -20.25
C HIS A 80 25.82 20.24 -19.70
N LYS A 81 26.85 20.42 -18.86
CA LYS A 81 27.22 21.71 -18.23
C LYS A 81 26.08 22.33 -17.42
N ILE A 82 25.30 21.47 -16.76
CA ILE A 82 24.17 21.84 -15.91
C ILE A 82 24.68 22.12 -14.50
N LYS A 83 24.26 23.22 -13.88
CA LYS A 83 24.67 23.53 -12.50
C LYS A 83 23.97 22.61 -11.49
N VAL A 84 24.64 22.21 -10.43
CA VAL A 84 24.06 21.38 -9.37
C VAL A 84 24.09 22.15 -8.05
N LEU A 85 22.95 22.32 -7.40
CA LEU A 85 22.87 22.94 -6.07
C LEU A 85 22.23 21.96 -5.09
N ILE A 86 22.91 21.72 -3.98
CA ILE A 86 22.47 20.85 -2.90
C ILE A 86 22.23 21.70 -1.65
N GLY A 87 20.99 21.67 -1.14
CA GLY A 87 20.59 22.24 0.14
C GLY A 87 20.82 21.28 1.30
N SER A 88 21.07 21.82 2.50
CA SER A 88 21.09 21.07 3.76
C SER A 88 21.81 19.72 3.68
N ALA A 89 23.07 19.73 3.23
CA ALA A 89 23.84 18.52 2.95
C ALA A 89 23.73 17.48 4.08
N GLY A 90 23.38 16.24 3.72
CA GLY A 90 23.26 15.12 4.65
C GLY A 90 22.04 15.11 5.57
N GLY A 91 21.19 16.14 5.53
CA GLY A 91 20.00 16.28 6.38
C GLY A 91 20.06 17.58 7.16
N ASP A 92 20.85 17.59 8.25
CA ASP A 92 20.90 18.77 9.13
C ASP A 92 21.92 19.83 8.67
N GLY A 93 22.74 19.51 7.66
CA GLY A 93 23.62 20.51 7.04
C GLY A 93 24.75 21.08 7.93
N SER A 94 25.26 20.32 8.90
CA SER A 94 26.47 20.72 9.61
C SER A 94 27.72 20.70 8.72
N ASN A 95 28.78 21.35 9.16
CA ASN A 95 30.05 21.40 8.40
C ASN A 95 30.62 19.99 8.15
N LYS A 96 30.39 19.05 9.07
CA LYS A 96 30.75 17.64 8.90
C LYS A 96 29.99 16.98 7.76
N HIS A 97 28.68 17.25 7.65
CA HIS A 97 27.87 16.70 6.56
C HIS A 97 28.24 17.31 5.20
N VAL A 98 28.58 18.60 5.16
CA VAL A 98 29.10 19.26 3.94
C VAL A 98 30.41 18.61 3.49
N ALA A 99 31.33 18.35 4.43
CA ALA A 99 32.58 17.65 4.13
C ALA A 99 32.34 16.22 3.61
N GLU A 100 31.44 15.47 4.26
CA GLU A 100 31.13 14.09 3.85
C GLU A 100 30.47 14.02 2.45
N MET A 101 29.58 14.97 2.14
CA MET A 101 28.99 15.11 0.81
C MET A 101 30.03 15.49 -0.24
N LEU A 102 30.95 16.40 0.10
CA LEU A 102 32.07 16.75 -0.78
C LEU A 102 32.95 15.54 -1.08
N ASP A 103 33.21 14.68 -0.09
CA ASP A 103 33.99 13.46 -0.28
C ASP A 103 33.27 12.44 -1.19
N LEU A 104 31.95 12.28 -1.06
CA LEU A 104 31.15 11.49 -2.02
C LEU A 104 31.28 12.05 -3.46
N VAL A 105 31.23 13.38 -3.62
CA VAL A 105 31.43 14.02 -4.93
C VAL A 105 32.83 13.74 -5.47
N LYS A 106 33.88 13.80 -4.63
CA LYS A 106 35.26 13.45 -5.03
C LYS A 106 35.37 12.00 -5.48
N GLU A 107 34.81 11.07 -4.71
CA GLU A 107 34.84 9.61 -5.01
C GLU A 107 34.17 9.31 -6.36
N ILE A 108 32.99 9.87 -6.60
CA ILE A 108 32.27 9.68 -7.89
C ILE A 108 33.03 10.35 -9.03
N THR A 109 33.58 11.54 -8.81
CA THR A 109 34.39 12.29 -9.79
C THR A 109 35.60 11.47 -10.22
N GLU A 110 36.33 10.89 -9.26
CA GLU A 110 37.50 10.05 -9.52
C GLU A 110 37.13 8.78 -10.28
N SER A 111 36.09 8.08 -9.81
CA SER A 111 35.63 6.83 -10.43
C SER A 111 35.20 7.01 -11.88
N ASN A 112 34.65 8.17 -12.22
CA ASN A 112 34.08 8.45 -13.54
C ASN A 112 34.93 9.36 -14.44
N GLY A 113 36.13 9.79 -14.02
CA GLY A 113 37.00 10.61 -14.87
C GLY A 113 36.48 12.04 -15.07
N TYR A 114 35.75 12.60 -14.11
CA TYR A 114 35.15 13.94 -14.23
C TYR A 114 36.07 15.03 -13.69
N SER A 115 35.70 16.29 -13.94
CA SER A 115 36.35 17.46 -13.34
C SER A 115 35.31 18.53 -13.11
N PHE A 116 35.31 19.12 -11.92
CA PHE A 116 34.31 20.09 -11.48
C PHE A 116 34.95 21.22 -10.69
N LYS A 117 34.41 22.42 -10.85
CA LYS A 117 34.56 23.49 -9.86
C LYS A 117 33.46 23.35 -8.82
N VAL A 118 33.81 23.15 -7.56
CA VAL A 118 32.85 22.98 -6.47
C VAL A 118 32.92 24.16 -5.52
N ALA A 119 31.77 24.67 -5.09
CA ALA A 119 31.66 25.59 -3.97
C ALA A 119 31.03 24.86 -2.77
N THR A 120 31.58 25.04 -1.58
CA THR A 120 30.93 24.62 -0.34
C THR A 120 30.53 25.84 0.47
N ILE A 121 29.37 25.78 1.14
CA ILE A 121 28.88 26.83 2.03
C ILE A 121 28.73 26.22 3.42
N GLN A 122 29.50 26.71 4.38
CA GLN A 122 29.47 26.23 5.75
C GLN A 122 28.31 26.88 6.52
N ALA A 123 27.74 26.15 7.49
CA ALA A 123 26.61 26.62 8.30
C ALA A 123 26.82 26.45 9.81
N GLY A 124 27.90 25.79 10.23
CA GLY A 124 28.28 25.68 11.64
C GLY A 124 28.71 27.03 12.20
N MET A 125 28.21 27.37 13.39
CA MET A 125 28.35 28.71 13.98
C MET A 125 29.42 28.79 15.06
N ASP A 126 30.11 29.93 15.08
CA ASP A 126 31.07 30.25 16.12
C ASP A 126 30.35 30.57 17.43
N ARG A 127 30.79 29.92 18.51
CA ARG A 127 30.13 30.02 19.82
C ARG A 127 30.32 31.39 20.46
N GLU A 128 31.49 32.01 20.28
CA GLU A 128 31.75 33.35 20.81
C GLU A 128 30.92 34.40 20.09
N TRP A 129 30.72 34.24 18.77
CA TRP A 129 29.79 35.08 18.01
C TRP A 129 28.37 34.98 18.56
N ILE A 130 27.85 33.77 18.81
CA ILE A 130 26.51 33.59 19.40
C ILE A 130 26.43 34.25 20.79
N LYS A 131 27.41 33.99 21.67
CA LYS A 131 27.44 34.58 23.02
C LYS A 131 27.52 36.11 22.99
N SER A 132 28.27 36.68 22.04
CA SER A 132 28.30 38.13 21.79
C SER A 132 26.91 38.66 21.43
N ARG A 133 26.17 37.98 20.53
CA ARG A 133 24.79 38.37 20.18
C ARG A 133 23.81 38.27 21.34
N ILE A 134 23.95 37.26 22.22
CA ILE A 134 23.17 37.14 23.46
C ILE A 134 23.43 38.37 24.36
N SER A 135 24.70 38.72 24.58
CA SER A 135 25.07 39.88 25.44
C SER A 135 24.55 41.23 24.91
N GLN A 136 24.29 41.30 23.60
CA GLN A 136 23.74 42.47 22.91
C GLN A 136 22.20 42.48 22.86
N ASN A 137 21.51 41.48 23.45
CA ASN A 137 20.06 41.27 23.33
C ASN A 137 19.56 41.16 21.88
N ARG A 138 20.36 40.52 21.01
CA ARG A 138 20.06 40.34 19.58
C ARG A 138 19.62 38.91 19.23
N VAL A 139 19.19 38.15 20.22
CA VAL A 139 18.73 36.77 20.09
C VAL A 139 17.34 36.65 20.69
N GLY A 140 16.40 36.14 19.90
CA GLY A 140 15.02 35.92 20.31
C GLY A 140 14.59 34.46 20.13
N PRO A 141 13.57 33.99 20.86
CA PRO A 141 13.05 32.64 20.71
C PRO A 141 12.36 32.44 19.35
N CYS A 142 12.56 31.28 18.72
CA CYS A 142 11.88 30.87 17.48
C CYS A 142 10.73 29.90 17.77
N GLY A 143 9.73 30.33 18.55
CA GLY A 143 8.66 29.47 19.05
C GLY A 143 8.66 29.41 20.59
N PRO A 144 8.03 28.40 21.21
CA PRO A 144 7.91 28.30 22.67
C PRO A 144 9.19 27.74 23.32
N VAL A 145 10.32 28.42 23.12
CA VAL A 145 11.59 28.10 23.78
C VAL A 145 11.99 29.19 24.77
N GLU A 146 12.67 28.79 25.84
CA GLU A 146 13.24 29.71 26.81
C GLU A 146 14.30 30.62 26.18
N PRO A 147 14.52 31.83 26.69
CA PRO A 147 15.59 32.71 26.22
C PRO A 147 16.95 32.01 26.21
N LEU A 148 17.72 32.21 25.14
CA LEU A 148 19.04 31.59 25.00
C LEU A 148 20.04 32.21 25.98
N VAL A 149 20.71 31.36 26.76
CA VAL A 149 21.80 31.75 27.67
C VAL A 149 23.14 31.13 27.23
N SER A 150 24.25 31.75 27.62
CA SER A 150 25.59 31.35 27.18
C SER A 150 25.96 29.92 27.55
N GLU A 151 25.52 29.44 28.72
CA GLU A 151 25.80 28.10 29.22
C GLU A 151 25.20 27.01 28.31
N VAL A 152 24.05 27.31 27.69
CA VAL A 152 23.39 26.40 26.74
C VAL A 152 24.18 26.31 25.43
N VAL A 153 24.75 27.42 24.98
CA VAL A 153 25.63 27.47 23.80
C VAL A 153 26.90 26.65 24.04
N ASP A 154 27.50 26.78 25.23
CA ASP A 154 28.69 26.03 25.62
C ASP A 154 28.39 24.52 25.76
N GLY A 155 27.19 24.15 26.21
CA GLY A 155 26.75 22.76 26.34
C GLY A 155 26.20 22.11 25.06
N ALA A 156 26.07 22.84 23.95
CA ALA A 156 25.61 22.27 22.69
C ALA A 156 26.69 21.37 22.06
N VAL A 157 26.26 20.25 21.44
CA VAL A 157 27.14 19.33 20.70
C VAL A 157 27.54 19.94 19.36
N ASP A 158 26.55 20.45 18.63
CA ASP A 158 26.72 21.14 17.36
C ASP A 158 25.67 22.26 17.25
N VAL A 159 26.00 23.33 16.51
CA VAL A 159 25.13 24.48 16.28
C VAL A 159 25.25 24.91 14.83
N VAL A 160 24.12 24.92 14.13
CA VAL A 160 24.02 25.38 12.74
C VAL A 160 23.09 26.58 12.62
N ALA A 161 23.34 27.45 11.66
CA ALA A 161 22.43 28.53 11.27
C ALA A 161 21.76 28.23 9.93
N GLN A 162 20.45 28.45 9.85
CA GLN A 162 19.69 28.28 8.62
C GLN A 162 19.90 29.47 7.68
N MET A 163 20.64 29.24 6.59
CA MET A 163 20.96 30.28 5.63
C MET A 163 19.83 30.60 4.64
N GLY A 164 19.84 31.85 4.16
CA GLY A 164 18.98 32.32 3.06
C GLY A 164 19.60 32.10 1.68
N SER A 165 19.11 32.85 0.69
CA SER A 165 19.55 32.75 -0.71
C SER A 165 20.91 33.40 -0.97
N GLU A 166 21.35 34.27 -0.08
CA GLU A 166 22.46 35.20 -0.25
C GLU A 166 23.81 34.48 -0.33
N PRO A 167 24.14 33.51 0.55
CA PRO A 167 25.38 32.73 0.42
C PRO A 167 25.45 31.92 -0.88
N TYR A 168 24.31 31.43 -1.38
CA TYR A 168 24.25 30.74 -2.66
C TYR A 168 24.46 31.69 -3.84
N ILE A 169 23.91 32.91 -3.78
CA ILE A 169 24.18 33.96 -4.78
C ILE A 169 25.67 34.33 -4.78
N GLU A 170 26.29 34.46 -3.60
CA GLU A 170 27.73 34.70 -3.48
C GLU A 170 28.54 33.55 -4.10
N ALA A 171 28.20 32.30 -3.77
CA ALA A 171 28.85 31.13 -4.35
C ALA A 171 28.70 31.07 -5.88
N LEU A 172 27.57 31.48 -6.44
CA LEU A 172 27.37 31.52 -7.89
C LEU A 172 28.31 32.50 -8.61
N LYS A 173 28.77 33.58 -7.96
CA LYS A 173 29.74 34.55 -8.54
C LYS A 173 31.06 33.88 -8.90
N GLY A 174 31.47 32.86 -8.15
CA GLY A 174 32.65 32.06 -8.46
C GLY A 174 32.49 31.13 -9.67
N GLY A 175 31.31 31.06 -10.29
CA GLY A 175 31.01 30.16 -11.41
C GLY A 175 31.22 28.65 -11.14
N PRO A 176 30.93 28.12 -9.93
CA PRO A 176 31.08 26.68 -9.64
C PRO A 176 30.11 25.85 -10.49
N ASP A 177 30.46 24.61 -10.80
CA ASP A 177 29.58 23.61 -11.39
C ASP A 177 28.63 23.02 -10.35
N ILE A 178 29.13 22.80 -9.14
CA ILE A 178 28.40 22.20 -8.02
C ILE A 178 28.48 23.13 -6.81
N ILE A 179 27.36 23.37 -6.13
CA ILE A 179 27.30 24.03 -4.83
C ILE A 179 26.75 23.05 -3.80
N ILE A 180 27.49 22.85 -2.71
CA ILE A 180 27.08 22.03 -1.57
C ILE A 180 26.92 22.96 -0.37
N GLY A 181 25.68 23.26 0.00
CA GLY A 181 25.41 24.08 1.17
C GLY A 181 25.11 23.25 2.42
N GLY A 182 25.54 23.80 3.55
CA GLY A 182 25.11 23.36 4.87
C GLY A 182 23.64 23.70 5.14
N ARG A 183 23.29 23.89 6.42
CA ARG A 183 21.90 24.09 6.85
C ARG A 183 21.26 25.26 6.11
N SER A 184 20.27 24.94 5.29
CA SER A 184 19.60 25.89 4.40
C SER A 184 18.15 26.03 4.78
N TYR A 185 17.58 27.20 4.51
CA TYR A 185 16.14 27.27 4.32
C TYR A 185 15.86 26.56 3.00
N ASP A 186 15.04 25.52 3.00
CA ASP A 186 14.89 24.58 1.89
C ASP A 186 14.62 25.25 0.50
N PRO A 187 13.87 26.37 0.39
CA PRO A 187 13.72 27.09 -0.86
C PRO A 187 14.95 27.89 -1.32
N ALA A 188 15.92 28.15 -0.44
CA ALA A 188 17.01 29.10 -0.66
C ALA A 188 17.89 28.79 -1.88
N PRO A 189 18.30 27.52 -2.16
CA PRO A 189 19.09 27.22 -3.35
C PRO A 189 18.32 27.53 -4.64
N PHE A 190 17.01 27.27 -4.65
CA PHE A 190 16.11 27.56 -5.76
C PHE A 190 15.92 29.06 -5.96
N ALA A 191 15.71 29.78 -4.86
CA ALA A 191 15.54 31.22 -4.87
C ALA A 191 16.81 31.92 -5.37
N ALA A 192 17.97 31.53 -4.85
CA ALA A 192 19.27 32.06 -5.23
C ALA A 192 19.57 31.89 -6.72
N PHE A 193 19.40 30.68 -7.25
CA PHE A 193 19.65 30.42 -8.67
C PHE A 193 18.71 31.26 -9.55
N SER A 194 17.45 31.41 -9.15
CA SER A 194 16.46 32.16 -9.91
C SER A 194 16.70 33.68 -9.86
N ILE A 195 16.97 34.23 -8.68
CA ILE A 195 17.28 35.65 -8.46
C ILE A 195 18.54 36.05 -9.23
N SER A 196 19.58 35.19 -9.23
CA SER A 196 20.82 35.44 -10.00
C SER A 196 20.60 35.56 -11.51
N ARG A 197 19.41 35.13 -11.99
CA ARG A 197 18.98 35.19 -13.39
C ARG A 197 17.86 36.22 -13.64
N GLY A 198 17.63 37.12 -12.69
CA GLY A 198 16.68 38.23 -12.85
C GLY A 198 15.21 37.89 -12.60
N VAL A 199 14.91 36.72 -12.02
CA VAL A 199 13.56 36.39 -11.52
C VAL A 199 13.26 37.20 -10.26
N LEU A 200 12.02 37.70 -10.13
CA LEU A 200 11.61 38.44 -8.92
C LEU A 200 11.67 37.54 -7.68
N PRO A 201 12.11 38.06 -6.51
CA PRO A 201 12.15 37.29 -5.26
C PRO A 201 10.82 36.59 -4.93
N ASP A 202 9.69 37.28 -5.13
CA ASP A 202 8.35 36.76 -4.90
C ASP A 202 8.09 35.42 -5.63
N VAL A 203 8.56 35.33 -6.87
CA VAL A 203 8.39 34.18 -7.76
C VAL A 203 9.40 33.09 -7.40
N ALA A 204 10.65 33.50 -7.15
CA ALA A 204 11.76 32.63 -6.82
C ALA A 204 11.51 31.85 -5.51
N TRP A 205 11.07 32.54 -4.46
CA TRP A 205 10.73 31.94 -3.17
C TRP A 205 9.49 31.04 -3.25
N HIS A 206 8.44 31.45 -3.97
CA HIS A 206 7.24 30.61 -4.12
C HIS A 206 7.54 29.34 -4.92
N MET A 207 8.35 29.43 -5.98
CA MET A 207 8.80 28.26 -6.73
C MET A 207 9.63 27.34 -5.84
N GLY A 208 10.62 27.88 -5.12
CA GLY A 208 11.46 27.10 -4.23
C GLY A 208 10.66 26.33 -3.19
N LYS A 209 9.66 26.97 -2.55
CA LYS A 209 8.80 26.32 -1.56
C LYS A 209 8.06 25.09 -2.08
N ILE A 210 7.71 25.08 -3.37
CA ILE A 210 7.02 23.95 -3.99
C ILE A 210 8.03 22.91 -4.49
N MET A 211 9.12 23.37 -5.11
CA MET A 211 10.11 22.50 -5.74
C MET A 211 11.06 21.82 -4.75
N GLU A 212 11.25 22.34 -3.53
CA GLU A 212 12.03 21.67 -2.48
C GLU A 212 11.52 20.25 -2.20
N CYS A 213 10.20 20.04 -2.30
CA CYS A 213 9.55 18.75 -2.14
C CYS A 213 9.40 17.97 -3.46
N GLY A 214 10.07 18.40 -4.54
CA GLY A 214 10.05 17.77 -5.85
C GLY A 214 8.64 17.53 -6.40
N GLY A 215 8.37 16.27 -6.79
CA GLY A 215 7.13 15.86 -7.45
C GLY A 215 5.93 15.62 -6.54
N ILE A 216 6.04 15.90 -5.24
CA ILE A 216 5.00 15.54 -4.26
C ILE A 216 3.67 16.26 -4.51
N CYS A 217 3.69 17.45 -5.12
CA CYS A 217 2.48 18.21 -5.46
C CYS A 217 1.74 17.70 -6.70
N ALA A 218 2.29 16.72 -7.43
CA ALA A 218 1.63 16.12 -8.59
C ALA A 218 0.49 15.17 -8.17
N VAL A 219 -0.41 14.89 -9.11
CA VAL A 219 -1.46 13.87 -8.99
C VAL A 219 -1.37 12.89 -10.17
N PRO A 220 -1.22 11.57 -9.94
CA PRO A 220 -0.83 10.94 -8.67
C PRO A 220 0.48 11.52 -8.10
N LYS A 221 0.72 11.34 -6.80
CA LYS A 221 1.92 11.85 -6.11
C LYS A 221 3.18 11.30 -6.78
N GLY A 222 4.00 12.20 -7.32
CA GLY A 222 5.24 11.90 -8.04
C GLY A 222 6.51 12.15 -7.23
N ARG A 223 7.65 12.05 -7.90
CA ARG A 223 8.98 12.36 -7.33
C ARG A 223 9.73 13.45 -8.07
N SER A 224 9.77 13.38 -9.41
CA SER A 224 10.62 14.25 -10.22
C SER A 224 9.80 15.31 -10.95
N MET A 225 10.27 16.55 -10.91
CA MET A 225 9.55 17.73 -11.42
C MET A 225 10.53 18.66 -12.15
N VAL A 226 10.01 19.38 -13.15
CA VAL A 226 10.71 20.52 -13.77
C VAL A 226 9.90 21.78 -13.53
N ALA A 227 10.59 22.84 -13.12
CA ALA A 227 10.08 24.20 -13.09
C ALA A 227 10.60 24.98 -14.29
N THR A 228 9.70 25.59 -15.07
CA THR A 228 10.04 26.53 -16.14
C THR A 228 9.87 27.95 -15.61
N MET A 229 10.97 28.70 -15.52
CA MET A 229 11.07 29.99 -14.85
C MET A 229 10.95 31.17 -15.80
N ARG A 230 10.24 32.21 -15.36
CA ARG A 230 10.15 33.53 -16.00
C ARG A 230 10.26 34.61 -14.93
N LYS A 231 10.41 35.87 -15.34
CA LYS A 231 10.55 37.00 -14.42
C LYS A 231 9.44 37.10 -13.37
N GLU A 232 8.18 36.88 -13.78
CA GLU A 232 6.97 37.13 -12.96
C GLU A 232 6.12 35.86 -12.71
N SER A 233 6.53 34.69 -13.22
CA SER A 233 5.78 33.43 -13.09
C SER A 233 6.66 32.20 -13.29
N PHE A 234 6.16 31.03 -12.90
CA PHE A 234 6.78 29.74 -13.21
C PHE A 234 5.74 28.67 -13.54
N ASP A 235 6.15 27.66 -14.30
CA ASP A 235 5.33 26.49 -14.63
C ASP A 235 5.90 25.23 -13.99
N LEU A 236 5.07 24.38 -13.40
CA LEU A 236 5.46 23.10 -12.84
C LEU A 236 4.98 21.95 -13.72
N THR A 237 5.90 21.06 -14.12
CA THR A 237 5.62 19.90 -14.96
C THR A 237 6.29 18.64 -14.41
N PRO A 238 5.52 17.62 -13.98
CA PRO A 238 6.09 16.36 -13.53
C PRO A 238 6.70 15.57 -14.70
N LEU A 239 7.69 14.72 -14.41
CA LEU A 239 8.43 14.00 -15.44
C LEU A 239 7.77 12.68 -15.86
N SER A 240 7.08 11.99 -14.95
CA SER A 240 6.31 10.78 -15.27
C SER A 240 5.17 11.09 -16.24
N SER A 241 4.93 10.24 -17.23
CA SER A 241 3.87 10.44 -18.22
C SER A 241 2.45 10.31 -17.65
N SER A 242 2.28 9.66 -16.49
CA SER A 242 0.99 9.46 -15.84
C SER A 242 0.61 10.57 -14.84
N GLU A 243 1.56 11.43 -14.48
CA GLU A 243 1.40 12.47 -13.45
C GLU A 243 1.04 13.82 -14.05
N ARG A 244 0.30 14.66 -13.31
CA ARG A 244 0.03 16.06 -13.67
C ARG A 244 0.06 16.98 -12.45
N CYS A 245 0.39 18.25 -12.66
CA CYS A 245 0.11 19.32 -11.70
C CYS A 245 -1.23 19.97 -12.03
N THR A 246 -2.13 20.05 -11.06
CA THR A 246 -3.39 20.82 -11.18
C THR A 246 -3.32 22.08 -10.32
N PRO A 247 -4.11 23.13 -10.60
CA PRO A 247 -4.20 24.29 -9.73
C PRO A 247 -4.40 23.94 -8.26
N LEU A 248 -5.32 23.01 -8.00
CA LEU A 248 -5.62 22.53 -6.65
C LEU A 248 -4.43 21.81 -6.01
N SER A 249 -3.76 20.91 -6.74
CA SER A 249 -2.66 20.11 -6.16
C SER A 249 -1.43 20.94 -5.86
N VAL A 250 -1.16 21.96 -6.69
CA VAL A 250 -0.06 22.91 -6.51
C VAL A 250 -0.36 23.88 -5.37
N ALA A 251 -1.57 24.46 -5.32
CA ALA A 251 -1.99 25.32 -4.22
C ALA A 251 -1.99 24.55 -2.88
N ALA A 252 -2.44 23.29 -2.87
CA ALA A 252 -2.47 22.46 -1.67
C ALA A 252 -1.09 22.19 -1.05
N HIS A 253 -0.03 22.32 -1.84
CA HIS A 253 1.31 22.08 -1.37
C HIS A 253 1.84 23.21 -0.46
N THR A 254 1.27 24.42 -0.52
CA THR A 254 1.67 25.52 0.37
C THR A 254 1.22 25.31 1.82
N LEU A 255 0.26 24.40 2.06
CA LEU A 255 -0.13 23.98 3.42
C LEU A 255 0.90 23.06 4.08
N TYR A 256 1.72 22.37 3.28
CA TYR A 256 2.58 21.30 3.77
C TYR A 256 3.71 21.84 4.66
N GLU A 257 3.77 21.35 5.91
CA GLU A 257 4.81 21.68 6.90
C GLU A 257 4.91 23.18 7.24
N LYS A 258 3.78 23.90 7.22
CA LYS A 258 3.71 25.32 7.55
C LYS A 258 2.61 25.61 8.56
N THR A 259 2.87 26.51 9.51
CA THR A 259 1.92 27.01 10.50
C THR A 259 0.69 27.64 9.86
N ARG A 260 0.92 28.31 8.73
CA ARG A 260 -0.08 29.01 7.92
C ARG A 260 0.25 28.82 6.44
N PRO A 261 -0.74 28.71 5.54
CA PRO A 261 -0.49 28.58 4.11
C PRO A 261 -0.37 29.91 3.36
N ASP A 262 -0.77 31.02 3.97
CA ASP A 262 -0.87 32.35 3.33
C ASP A 262 0.33 33.27 3.66
N ARG A 263 1.06 32.97 4.74
CA ARG A 263 2.25 33.70 5.21
C ARG A 263 3.36 32.72 5.55
N LEU A 264 4.42 32.72 4.73
CA LEU A 264 5.54 31.81 4.89
C LEU A 264 6.79 32.62 5.29
N PRO A 265 7.08 32.79 6.59
CA PRO A 265 8.29 33.46 7.03
C PRO A 265 9.54 32.64 6.70
N GLY A 266 10.62 33.33 6.34
CA GLY A 266 11.94 32.77 6.10
C GLY A 266 13.03 33.83 6.23
N PRO A 267 14.30 33.48 5.97
CA PRO A 267 15.40 34.45 5.99
C PRO A 267 15.11 35.64 5.07
N GLY A 268 15.25 36.85 5.59
CA GLY A 268 15.09 38.11 4.87
C GLY A 268 13.65 38.59 4.62
N GLY A 269 12.62 37.80 4.94
CA GLY A 269 11.24 38.25 4.74
C GLY A 269 10.15 37.19 4.86
N ILE A 270 8.93 37.60 4.53
CA ILE A 270 7.72 36.78 4.56
C ILE A 270 7.16 36.67 3.15
N LEU A 271 6.98 35.44 2.67
CA LEU A 271 6.27 35.21 1.42
C LEU A 271 4.75 35.24 1.66
N ASN A 272 4.09 36.25 1.14
CA ASN A 272 2.65 36.47 1.15
C ASN A 272 2.01 35.88 -0.11
N LEU A 273 1.03 35.00 0.08
CA LEU A 273 0.35 34.26 -0.99
C LEU A 273 -1.10 34.70 -1.25
N ASP A 274 -1.58 35.80 -0.65
CA ASP A 274 -2.97 36.27 -0.81
C ASP A 274 -3.37 36.50 -2.27
N ASN A 275 -2.41 36.95 -3.09
CA ASN A 275 -2.61 37.26 -4.49
C ASN A 275 -2.09 36.15 -5.43
N ALA A 276 -1.69 35.00 -4.87
CA ALA A 276 -1.17 33.89 -5.65
C ALA A 276 -2.26 33.29 -6.56
N LYS A 277 -1.90 33.05 -7.82
CA LYS A 277 -2.77 32.46 -8.83
C LYS A 277 -2.18 31.14 -9.31
N TYR A 278 -3.05 30.17 -9.54
CA TYR A 278 -2.72 28.83 -10.01
C TYR A 278 -3.54 28.53 -11.26
N GLU A 279 -2.89 28.41 -12.41
CA GLU A 279 -3.54 28.33 -13.71
C GLU A 279 -3.13 27.06 -14.45
N GLN A 280 -4.09 26.27 -14.93
CA GLN A 280 -3.78 25.09 -15.74
C GLN A 280 -3.33 25.56 -17.14
N VAL A 281 -2.08 25.29 -17.52
CA VAL A 281 -1.52 25.69 -18.83
C VAL A 281 -1.69 24.57 -19.86
N THR A 282 -1.36 23.35 -19.46
CA THR A 282 -1.58 22.13 -20.22
C THR A 282 -2.25 21.11 -19.31
N PRO A 283 -2.78 19.98 -19.80
CA PRO A 283 -3.29 18.92 -18.93
C PRO A 283 -2.28 18.41 -17.88
N LYS A 284 -0.97 18.61 -18.09
CA LYS A 284 0.13 18.19 -17.21
C LYS A 284 0.72 19.32 -16.36
N THR A 285 0.62 20.56 -16.84
CA THR A 285 1.40 21.70 -16.37
C THR A 285 0.52 22.76 -15.71
N CYS A 286 0.93 23.22 -14.53
CA CYS A 286 0.29 24.32 -13.82
C CYS A 286 1.23 25.52 -13.70
N ARG A 287 0.75 26.72 -14.00
CA ARG A 287 1.45 27.99 -13.82
C ARG A 287 1.10 28.61 -12.48
N VAL A 288 2.09 29.26 -11.88
CA VAL A 288 1.96 29.99 -10.62
C VAL A 288 2.50 31.41 -10.78
N SER A 289 1.80 32.39 -10.22
CA SER A 289 2.18 33.80 -10.22
C SER A 289 1.52 34.57 -9.06
N GLY A 290 1.87 35.84 -8.88
CA GLY A 290 1.12 36.77 -8.01
C GLY A 290 1.45 36.75 -6.51
N ALA A 291 2.41 35.92 -6.07
CA ALA A 291 2.94 36.01 -4.72
C ALA A 291 3.68 37.35 -4.48
N ARG A 292 3.91 37.71 -3.23
CA ARG A 292 4.68 38.89 -2.81
C ARG A 292 5.63 38.54 -1.68
N PHE A 293 6.90 38.89 -1.80
CA PHE A 293 7.90 38.74 -0.75
C PHE A 293 8.04 40.08 -0.02
N GLU A 294 7.62 40.10 1.24
CA GLU A 294 7.67 41.27 2.10
C GLU A 294 8.96 41.22 2.93
N THR A 295 9.88 42.15 2.70
CA THR A 295 11.17 42.15 3.38
C THR A 295 11.02 42.54 4.84
N THR A 296 11.74 41.84 5.72
CA THR A 296 11.82 42.13 7.16
C THR A 296 13.27 42.43 7.55
N PRO A 297 13.54 42.97 8.75
CA PRO A 297 14.88 42.89 9.33
C PRO A 297 15.41 41.46 9.23
N TYR A 298 16.67 41.33 8.84
CA TYR A 298 17.22 40.02 8.50
C TYR A 298 17.55 39.25 9.78
N GLN A 299 16.99 38.05 9.89
CA GLN A 299 17.27 37.12 10.97
C GLN A 299 17.63 35.75 10.41
N VAL A 300 18.52 35.06 11.10
CA VAL A 300 18.82 33.64 10.84
C VAL A 300 18.39 32.79 12.03
N LYS A 301 17.92 31.58 11.73
CA LYS A 301 17.51 30.62 12.75
C LYS A 301 18.69 29.75 13.17
N LEU A 302 19.06 29.79 14.44
CA LEU A 302 20.00 28.87 15.06
C LEU A 302 19.27 27.58 15.47
N GLU A 303 19.86 26.45 15.10
CA GLU A 303 19.45 25.11 15.51
C GLU A 303 20.64 24.40 16.16
N GLY A 304 20.47 23.93 17.39
CA GLY A 304 21.54 23.29 18.14
C GLY A 304 20.99 22.29 19.15
N VAL A 305 21.81 21.31 19.50
CA VAL A 305 21.36 20.15 20.28
C VAL A 305 22.30 19.84 21.44
N THR A 306 21.74 19.35 22.53
CA THR A 306 22.49 18.92 23.72
C THR A 306 22.31 17.42 23.93
N HIS A 307 23.40 16.73 24.27
CA HIS A 307 23.37 15.32 24.66
C HIS A 307 22.79 15.18 26.08
N LEU A 308 21.72 14.40 26.21
CA LEU A 308 21.03 14.18 27.49
C LEU A 308 21.54 12.94 28.22
N GLY A 309 21.94 11.90 27.49
CA GLY A 309 22.31 10.60 28.04
C GLY A 309 22.01 9.47 27.08
N TYR A 310 21.81 8.26 27.61
CA TYR A 310 21.56 7.03 26.87
C TYR A 310 20.17 6.48 27.20
N ARG A 311 19.54 5.86 26.20
CA ARG A 311 18.20 5.26 26.29
C ARG A 311 18.25 3.76 26.25
N THR A 312 17.53 3.12 27.17
CA THR A 312 17.17 1.71 27.12
C THR A 312 15.65 1.58 27.13
N ILE A 313 15.10 0.71 26.28
CA ILE A 313 13.66 0.46 26.20
C ILE A 313 13.33 -0.98 26.56
N PHE A 314 12.10 -1.22 27.01
CA PHE A 314 11.52 -2.55 27.12
C PHE A 314 10.06 -2.51 26.67
N ILE A 315 9.53 -3.60 26.14
CA ILE A 315 8.14 -3.68 25.69
C ILE A 315 7.50 -5.00 26.11
N GLY A 316 6.21 -4.96 26.42
CA GLY A 316 5.43 -6.16 26.71
C GLY A 316 3.94 -5.92 26.80
N GLY A 317 3.19 -7.00 26.60
CA GLY A 317 1.73 -7.00 26.61
C GLY A 317 1.14 -7.24 27.99
N ILE A 318 -0.02 -6.66 28.25
CA ILE A 318 -0.86 -6.93 29.43
C ILE A 318 -2.28 -7.20 28.94
N ARG A 319 -2.80 -8.37 29.33
CA ARG A 319 -4.16 -8.83 29.00
C ARG A 319 -5.07 -8.96 30.21
N ASP A 320 -4.53 -8.88 31.41
CA ASP A 320 -5.35 -9.02 32.60
C ASP A 320 -6.31 -7.82 32.73
N PRO A 321 -7.63 -8.03 32.62
CA PRO A 321 -8.60 -6.96 32.68
C PRO A 321 -8.51 -6.19 34.01
N ILE A 322 -8.22 -6.85 35.14
CA ILE A 322 -8.13 -6.22 36.46
C ILE A 322 -6.92 -5.28 36.52
N LEU A 323 -5.79 -5.70 35.94
CA LEU A 323 -4.59 -4.86 35.87
C LEU A 323 -4.77 -3.70 34.87
N ILE A 324 -5.41 -3.93 33.72
CA ILE A 324 -5.69 -2.89 32.71
C ILE A 324 -6.48 -1.73 33.32
N ASP A 325 -7.48 -2.01 34.16
CA ASP A 325 -8.34 -0.99 34.77
C ASP A 325 -7.59 -0.06 35.74
N GLN A 326 -6.44 -0.51 36.27
CA GLN A 326 -5.64 0.21 37.26
C GLN A 326 -4.20 0.45 36.78
N ILE A 327 -3.96 0.42 35.46
CA ILE A 327 -2.60 0.41 34.91
C ILE A 327 -1.80 1.66 35.28
N ASP A 328 -2.42 2.85 35.33
CA ASP A 328 -1.70 4.09 35.68
C ASP A 328 -1.21 4.05 37.13
N ASP A 329 -2.11 3.72 38.06
CA ASP A 329 -1.77 3.61 39.48
C ASP A 329 -0.74 2.49 39.72
N PHE A 330 -0.82 1.40 38.96
CA PHE A 330 0.14 0.31 39.02
C PHE A 330 1.54 0.75 38.56
N LEU A 331 1.64 1.38 37.40
CA LEU A 331 2.92 1.87 36.86
C LEU A 331 3.51 2.97 37.75
N GLU A 332 2.69 3.81 38.38
CA GLU A 332 3.16 4.81 39.34
C GLU A 332 3.71 4.18 40.63
N ARG A 333 3.13 3.07 41.11
CA ARG A 333 3.71 2.30 42.23
C ARG A 333 5.06 1.69 41.86
N VAL A 334 5.19 1.15 40.65
CA VAL A 334 6.47 0.63 40.13
C VAL A 334 7.52 1.76 40.04
N ARG A 335 7.13 2.93 39.52
CA ARG A 335 7.99 4.11 39.46
C ARG A 335 8.49 4.51 40.85
N LYS A 336 7.60 4.66 41.84
CA LYS A 336 7.97 5.02 43.21
C LYS A 336 8.92 4.00 43.86
N TYR A 337 8.70 2.71 43.64
CA TYR A 337 9.62 1.68 44.09
C TYR A 337 11.00 1.83 43.45
N SER A 338 11.04 2.04 42.13
CA SER A 338 12.28 2.22 41.39
C SER A 338 13.04 3.47 41.86
N GLN A 339 12.35 4.56 42.16
CA GLN A 339 12.96 5.78 42.72
C GLN A 339 13.60 5.57 44.11
N ASN A 340 13.12 4.62 44.91
CA ASN A 340 13.76 4.28 46.20
C ASN A 340 15.09 3.53 46.00
N LEU A 341 15.20 2.75 44.92
CA LEU A 341 16.43 2.02 44.56
C LEU A 341 17.41 2.91 43.78
N PHE A 342 16.90 3.86 43.01
CA PHE A 342 17.64 4.81 42.19
C PHE A 342 17.21 6.24 42.53
N PRO A 343 17.77 6.86 43.59
CA PRO A 343 17.36 8.18 44.08
C PRO A 343 17.44 9.31 43.05
N GLU A 344 18.28 9.17 42.03
CA GLU A 344 18.45 10.08 40.90
C GLU A 344 17.31 10.03 39.87
N LEU A 345 16.53 8.94 39.85
CA LEU A 345 15.45 8.73 38.89
C LEU A 345 14.36 9.81 39.04
N ASP A 346 14.01 10.43 37.92
CA ASP A 346 13.04 11.52 37.79
C ASP A 346 13.40 12.80 38.58
N LYS A 347 14.67 12.97 39.00
CA LYS A 347 15.16 14.23 39.62
C LYS A 347 15.63 15.27 38.62
N SER A 348 15.93 14.85 37.39
CA SER A 348 16.38 15.72 36.30
C SER A 348 15.98 15.13 34.95
N GLU A 349 16.14 15.91 33.88
CA GLU A 349 15.94 15.41 32.51
C GLU A 349 17.00 14.40 32.04
N GLN A 350 18.13 14.28 32.75
CA GLN A 350 19.19 13.35 32.41
C GLN A 350 18.95 11.95 32.97
N CYS A 351 18.03 11.78 33.92
CA CYS A 351 17.64 10.48 34.46
C CYS A 351 16.12 10.40 34.64
N GLN A 352 15.42 9.73 33.72
CA GLN A 352 13.95 9.70 33.67
C GLN A 352 13.43 8.32 33.25
N LEU A 353 12.26 7.94 33.78
CA LEU A 353 11.50 6.77 33.37
C LEU A 353 10.16 7.19 32.77
N LEU A 354 9.84 6.70 31.57
CA LEU A 354 8.59 7.01 30.88
C LEU A 354 7.88 5.74 30.44
N TYR A 355 6.55 5.82 30.39
CA TYR A 355 5.70 4.74 29.92
C TYR A 355 4.83 5.19 28.75
N HIS A 356 4.85 4.40 27.69
CA HIS A 356 3.99 4.54 26.52
C HIS A 356 3.02 3.35 26.48
N VAL A 357 1.73 3.61 26.71
CA VAL A 357 0.71 2.54 26.83
C VAL A 357 -0.14 2.49 25.55
N TYR A 358 0.28 1.64 24.61
CA TYR A 358 -0.47 1.38 23.38
C TYR A 358 -1.73 0.58 23.68
N GLY A 359 -2.82 0.88 22.98
CA GLY A 359 -4.18 0.44 23.32
C GLY A 359 -4.93 1.40 24.24
N LYS A 360 -4.23 2.32 24.91
CA LYS A 360 -4.83 3.38 25.74
C LYS A 360 -4.64 4.78 25.14
N ASN A 361 -3.40 5.28 25.16
CA ASN A 361 -3.05 6.61 24.65
C ASN A 361 -1.59 6.68 24.14
N GLY A 362 -1.01 5.55 23.76
CA GLY A 362 0.39 5.42 23.32
C GLY A 362 0.78 6.34 22.16
N VAL A 363 -0.18 6.72 21.30
CA VAL A 363 0.05 7.57 20.12
C VAL A 363 -0.28 9.05 20.37
N MET A 364 -1.46 9.35 20.91
CA MET A 364 -1.94 10.73 21.09
C MET A 364 -1.63 11.30 22.48
N GLY A 365 -1.34 10.45 23.47
CA GLY A 365 -1.04 10.84 24.84
C GLY A 365 -2.13 11.72 25.47
N PRO A 366 -1.83 12.95 25.93
CA PRO A 366 -2.83 13.83 26.51
C PRO A 366 -3.88 14.30 25.51
N LEU A 367 -3.58 14.24 24.20
CA LEU A 367 -4.49 14.62 23.13
C LEU A 367 -5.55 13.55 22.82
N GLU A 368 -5.46 12.35 23.41
CA GLU A 368 -6.35 11.22 23.10
C GLU A 368 -7.81 11.53 23.51
N PRO A 369 -8.75 11.70 22.55
CA PRO A 369 -10.13 11.98 22.89
C PRO A 369 -10.88 10.75 23.39
N VAL A 370 -10.53 9.54 22.93
CA VAL A 370 -11.30 8.33 23.20
C VAL A 370 -11.01 7.85 24.63
N GLN A 371 -12.06 7.47 25.35
CA GLN A 371 -11.98 6.86 26.67
C GLN A 371 -12.73 5.53 26.61
N GLY A 372 -12.02 4.44 26.85
CA GLY A 372 -12.59 3.09 26.82
C GLY A 372 -11.60 2.08 27.39
N ARG A 373 -12.13 0.96 27.86
CA ARG A 373 -11.30 -0.15 28.34
C ARG A 373 -10.78 -0.95 27.14
N PRO A 374 -9.47 -1.03 26.91
CA PRO A 374 -8.93 -1.87 25.86
C PRO A 374 -9.00 -3.35 26.23
N HIS A 375 -9.12 -4.21 25.21
CA HIS A 375 -9.02 -5.67 25.37
C HIS A 375 -7.61 -6.11 25.78
N GLU A 376 -6.60 -5.37 25.32
CA GLU A 376 -5.18 -5.64 25.56
C GLU A 376 -4.41 -4.33 25.42
N ILE A 377 -3.35 -4.17 26.21
CA ILE A 377 -2.43 -3.04 26.11
C ILE A 377 -0.99 -3.52 25.93
N ALA A 378 -0.15 -2.67 25.34
CA ALA A 378 1.29 -2.85 25.37
C ALA A 378 1.93 -1.68 26.11
N VAL A 379 2.79 -1.98 27.09
CA VAL A 379 3.60 -0.98 27.79
C VAL A 379 5.00 -1.00 27.19
N LEU A 380 5.36 0.10 26.52
CA LEU A 380 6.73 0.42 26.14
C LEU A 380 7.30 1.32 27.24
N GLY A 381 8.20 0.78 28.04
CA GLY A 381 8.99 1.56 28.99
C GLY A 381 10.24 2.12 28.32
N GLU A 382 10.57 3.36 28.63
CA GLU A 382 11.75 4.06 28.16
C GLU A 382 12.48 4.66 29.36
N VAL A 383 13.75 4.32 29.52
CA VAL A 383 14.62 4.90 30.54
C VAL A 383 15.73 5.67 29.87
N VAL A 384 15.91 6.93 30.28
CA VAL A 384 17.08 7.74 29.94
C VAL A 384 17.94 7.90 31.19
N ALA A 385 19.26 7.75 31.06
CA ALA A 385 20.22 7.98 32.15
C ALA A 385 21.56 8.54 31.60
N PRO A 386 22.43 9.14 32.44
CA PRO A 386 23.72 9.67 31.99
C PRO A 386 24.66 8.62 31.37
N THR A 387 24.50 7.33 31.71
CA THR A 387 25.28 6.22 31.14
C THR A 387 24.37 5.10 30.65
N SER A 388 24.81 4.37 29.62
CA SER A 388 24.09 3.21 29.08
C SER A 388 23.91 2.09 30.12
N GLU A 389 24.87 1.94 31.03
CA GLU A 389 24.80 0.94 32.10
C GLU A 389 23.70 1.27 33.12
N LEU A 390 23.59 2.54 33.51
CA LEU A 390 22.57 2.99 34.45
C LEU A 390 21.18 2.93 33.82
N SER A 391 21.02 3.34 32.56
CA SER A 391 19.72 3.25 31.86
C SER A 391 19.26 1.81 31.76
N HIS A 392 20.17 0.89 31.46
CA HIS A 392 19.87 -0.54 31.35
C HIS A 392 19.51 -1.15 32.71
N THR A 393 20.25 -0.79 33.76
CA THR A 393 20.03 -1.29 35.12
C THR A 393 18.66 -0.86 35.67
N ILE A 394 18.30 0.41 35.48
CA ILE A 394 16.97 0.93 35.83
C ILE A 394 15.89 0.25 34.97
N ALA A 395 16.08 0.16 33.64
CA ALA A 395 15.10 -0.48 32.75
C ALA A 395 14.82 -1.94 33.14
N ASN A 396 15.89 -2.69 33.47
CA ASN A 396 15.77 -4.07 33.92
C ASN A 396 15.00 -4.18 35.24
N ASN A 397 15.31 -3.34 36.22
CA ASN A 397 14.60 -3.30 37.48
C ASN A 397 13.12 -2.94 37.31
N VAL A 398 12.81 -1.93 36.51
CA VAL A 398 11.45 -1.48 36.24
C VAL A 398 10.65 -2.58 35.56
N ARG A 399 11.17 -3.18 34.49
CA ARG A 399 10.51 -4.28 33.78
C ARG A 399 10.27 -5.48 34.70
N ALA A 400 11.28 -5.87 35.49
CA ALA A 400 11.12 -6.96 36.46
C ALA A 400 10.05 -6.64 37.51
N SER A 401 9.98 -5.39 37.96
CA SER A 401 8.95 -4.93 38.90
C SER A 401 7.56 -4.98 38.26
N ILE A 402 7.39 -4.55 37.01
CA ILE A 402 6.10 -4.68 36.29
C ILE A 402 5.67 -6.15 36.23
N LEU A 403 6.60 -7.06 35.94
CA LEU A 403 6.31 -8.50 35.84
C LEU A 403 5.85 -9.13 37.17
N HIS A 404 6.37 -8.65 38.31
CA HIS A 404 6.23 -9.32 39.61
C HIS A 404 5.43 -8.55 40.68
N PHE A 405 5.14 -7.26 40.48
CA PHE A 405 4.43 -6.45 41.47
C PHE A 405 3.00 -6.92 41.69
N ALA A 406 2.58 -6.97 42.95
CA ALA A 406 1.19 -7.26 43.28
C ALA A 406 0.27 -6.06 42.98
N TYR A 407 -0.99 -6.34 42.69
CA TYR A 407 -2.04 -5.33 42.54
C TYR A 407 -3.34 -5.78 43.21
N PRO A 408 -4.19 -4.84 43.67
CA PRO A 408 -5.51 -5.14 44.21
C PRO A 408 -6.32 -6.10 43.33
N ASP A 409 -6.95 -7.08 43.97
CA ASP A 409 -7.81 -8.11 43.36
C ASP A 409 -7.10 -9.01 42.34
N GLN A 410 -5.77 -9.07 42.37
CA GLN A 410 -4.98 -9.96 41.53
C GLN A 410 -5.36 -11.44 41.74
N VAL A 411 -5.82 -12.09 40.66
CA VAL A 411 -6.14 -13.52 40.64
C VAL A 411 -4.96 -14.34 40.12
N ALA A 412 -4.29 -13.85 39.08
CA ALA A 412 -3.08 -14.47 38.55
C ALA A 412 -1.88 -14.13 39.45
N THR A 413 -1.44 -15.08 40.28
CA THR A 413 -0.41 -14.85 41.31
C THR A 413 1.02 -14.69 40.76
N THR A 414 1.22 -14.89 39.45
CA THR A 414 2.49 -14.65 38.75
C THR A 414 2.25 -14.19 37.31
N GLY A 415 3.17 -13.36 36.78
CA GLY A 415 3.26 -13.09 35.33
C GLY A 415 2.36 -11.97 34.81
N ASN A 416 2.57 -10.73 35.25
CA ASN A 416 1.77 -9.58 34.82
C ASN A 416 2.08 -9.09 33.39
N PHE A 417 3.25 -9.44 32.86
CA PHE A 417 3.87 -8.76 31.73
C PHE A 417 4.41 -9.76 30.70
N ALA A 418 3.84 -9.76 29.50
CA ALA A 418 4.25 -10.64 28.42
C ALA A 418 5.36 -10.00 27.58
N SER A 419 6.62 -10.32 27.87
CA SER A 419 7.78 -9.83 27.12
C SER A 419 7.97 -10.60 25.80
N PRO A 420 7.92 -9.96 24.62
CA PRO A 420 8.01 -10.64 23.33
C PRO A 420 9.44 -10.76 22.78
N LEU A 421 10.44 -10.17 23.46
CA LEU A 421 11.83 -10.11 23.01
C LEU A 421 12.76 -10.80 24.03
N SER A 422 13.85 -11.39 23.54
CA SER A 422 14.99 -11.86 24.35
C SER A 422 16.29 -11.40 23.65
N PRO A 423 17.12 -10.55 24.28
CA PRO A 423 16.95 -9.96 25.62
C PRO A 423 15.67 -9.10 25.73
N HIS A 424 15.23 -8.82 26.96
CA HIS A 424 13.96 -8.12 27.21
C HIS A 424 14.11 -6.58 27.14
N GLU A 425 15.32 -6.06 27.38
CA GLU A 425 15.69 -4.66 27.38
C GLU A 425 16.66 -4.35 26.24
N GLN A 426 16.31 -3.39 25.38
CA GLN A 426 17.08 -3.05 24.19
C GLN A 426 17.68 -1.65 24.33
N ASP A 427 18.98 -1.55 24.06
CA ASP A 427 19.64 -0.24 24.00
C ASP A 427 19.21 0.51 22.74
N ALA A 428 18.65 1.70 22.94
CA ALA A 428 18.23 2.61 21.87
C ALA A 428 19.27 3.70 21.58
N GLY A 429 20.35 3.76 22.37
CA GLY A 429 21.51 4.61 22.12
C GLY A 429 21.42 6.01 22.73
N ALA A 430 22.26 6.93 22.23
CA ALA A 430 22.35 8.30 22.72
C ALA A 430 21.08 9.11 22.43
N VAL A 431 20.73 9.99 23.36
CA VAL A 431 19.54 10.83 23.34
C VAL A 431 19.93 12.29 23.33
N PHE A 432 19.24 13.07 22.52
CA PHE A 432 19.50 14.50 22.36
C PHE A 432 18.20 15.29 22.49
N LYS A 433 18.32 16.56 22.86
CA LYS A 433 17.25 17.55 22.76
C LYS A 433 17.70 18.74 21.94
N PHE A 434 16.76 19.42 21.28
CA PHE A 434 17.02 20.78 20.79
C PHE A 434 17.26 21.70 21.99
N SER A 435 18.41 22.35 22.00
CA SER A 435 18.81 23.32 23.02
C SER A 435 18.91 24.74 22.46
N LEU A 436 19.10 24.86 21.14
CA LEU A 436 18.99 26.12 20.43
C LEU A 436 17.92 26.00 19.36
N TYR A 437 16.92 26.89 19.40
CA TYR A 437 15.93 27.10 18.35
C TYR A 437 15.52 28.58 18.37
N HIS A 438 16.45 29.44 17.95
CA HIS A 438 16.40 30.89 18.19
C HIS A 438 16.63 31.69 16.91
N LEU A 439 16.07 32.89 16.83
CA LEU A 439 16.34 33.86 15.77
C LEU A 439 17.43 34.83 16.23
N VAL A 440 18.37 35.14 15.34
CA VAL A 440 19.45 36.10 15.60
C VAL A 440 19.39 37.23 14.59
N ASP A 441 19.38 38.47 15.08
CA ASP A 441 19.40 39.67 14.25
C ASP A 441 20.76 39.85 13.59
N LEU A 442 20.77 40.04 12.27
CA LEU A 442 21.97 40.28 11.49
C LEU A 442 22.14 41.75 11.11
N ASP A 443 23.38 42.21 11.10
CA ASP A 443 23.78 43.48 10.47
C ASP A 443 23.82 43.31 8.95
N VAL A 444 23.65 44.41 8.20
CA VAL A 444 23.68 44.38 6.73
C VAL A 444 25.03 43.83 6.24
N GLY A 445 24.99 42.83 5.36
CA GLY A 445 26.14 42.12 4.81
C GLY A 445 26.47 40.81 5.54
N GLU A 446 26.00 40.65 6.79
CA GLU A 446 26.23 39.41 7.55
C GLU A 446 25.46 38.21 6.98
N GLU A 447 24.37 38.44 6.25
CA GLU A 447 23.59 37.39 5.58
C GLU A 447 24.42 36.52 4.63
N SER A 448 25.57 37.01 4.18
CA SER A 448 26.57 36.23 3.42
C SER A 448 27.84 35.94 4.22
N SER A 449 28.37 36.91 5.00
CA SER A 449 29.71 36.76 5.59
C SER A 449 29.80 35.71 6.70
N ILE A 450 28.70 35.42 7.40
CA ILE A 450 28.69 34.39 8.46
C ILE A 450 28.59 32.96 7.89
N PHE A 451 28.40 32.82 6.58
CA PHE A 451 28.33 31.55 5.86
C PHE A 451 29.49 31.44 4.87
N PRO A 452 30.71 31.07 5.31
CA PRO A 452 31.88 31.06 4.46
C PRO A 452 31.70 30.18 3.21
N VAL A 453 31.96 30.79 2.06
CA VAL A 453 32.00 30.10 0.76
C VAL A 453 33.45 29.73 0.43
N GLN A 454 33.68 28.47 0.10
CA GLN A 454 34.99 27.98 -0.35
C GLN A 454 34.88 27.38 -1.74
N HIS A 455 35.77 27.80 -2.64
CA HIS A 455 35.86 27.27 -4.00
C HIS A 455 37.04 26.32 -4.15
N THR A 456 36.78 25.12 -4.66
CA THR A 456 37.78 24.08 -4.89
C THR A 456 37.59 23.48 -6.28
N SER A 457 38.69 23.20 -6.97
CA SER A 457 38.66 22.40 -8.20
C SER A 457 38.93 20.93 -7.86
N ILE A 458 38.04 20.04 -8.31
CA ILE A 458 38.20 18.60 -8.17
C ILE A 458 38.46 18.03 -9.56
N ASN A 459 39.59 17.36 -9.73
CA ASN A 459 39.99 16.74 -10.99
C ASN A 459 40.22 15.25 -10.77
N SER A 460 39.82 14.43 -11.72
CA SER A 460 40.12 13.00 -11.69
C SER A 460 41.54 12.70 -12.19
N SER A 461 42.17 11.66 -11.66
CA SER A 461 43.42 11.11 -12.19
C SER A 461 43.24 10.27 -13.47
N ARG A 462 41.99 9.88 -13.79
CA ARG A 462 41.65 9.04 -14.94
C ARG A 462 41.71 9.86 -16.24
N SER A 463 42.29 9.26 -17.29
CA SER A 463 42.54 9.94 -18.57
C SER A 463 41.31 10.12 -19.46
N SER A 464 40.22 9.37 -19.23
CA SER A 464 38.98 9.48 -20.02
C SER A 464 37.72 9.43 -19.14
N PRO A 465 36.76 10.35 -19.37
CA PRO A 465 35.49 10.35 -18.64
C PRO A 465 34.58 9.20 -19.07
N THR A 466 33.83 8.64 -18.13
CA THR A 466 32.79 7.65 -18.41
C THR A 466 31.72 8.27 -19.34
N PRO A 467 31.28 7.57 -20.40
CA PRO A 467 30.24 8.06 -21.31
C PRO A 467 28.93 8.39 -20.57
N VAL A 468 28.17 9.36 -21.09
CA VAL A 468 26.85 9.70 -20.55
C VAL A 468 25.89 8.51 -20.69
N PRO A 469 25.13 8.14 -19.65
CA PRO A 469 24.03 7.19 -19.78
C PRO A 469 23.01 7.73 -20.80
N CYS A 470 22.67 6.92 -21.81
CA CYS A 470 21.72 7.34 -22.86
C CYS A 470 20.33 6.77 -22.58
N LEU A 471 19.32 7.66 -22.55
CA LEU A 471 17.92 7.24 -22.60
C LEU A 471 17.58 6.77 -24.02
N SER A 472 17.14 5.51 -24.16
CA SER A 472 16.77 4.96 -25.46
C SER A 472 15.69 5.80 -26.13
N GLN A 473 15.69 5.87 -27.47
CA GLN A 473 14.68 6.64 -28.20
C GLN A 473 13.27 6.09 -27.98
N GLU A 474 13.14 4.77 -27.85
CA GLU A 474 11.90 4.11 -27.47
C GLU A 474 11.40 4.62 -26.12
N LYS A 475 12.24 4.59 -25.08
CA LYS A 475 11.84 5.02 -23.74
C LYS A 475 11.54 6.52 -23.67
N PHE A 476 12.28 7.33 -24.42
CA PHE A 476 11.95 8.75 -24.58
C PHE A 476 10.56 8.92 -25.20
N GLY A 477 10.25 8.20 -26.28
CA GLY A 477 8.95 8.23 -26.94
C GLY A 477 7.80 7.77 -26.03
N GLU A 478 8.01 6.75 -25.19
CA GLU A 478 7.02 6.30 -24.20
C GLU A 478 6.70 7.37 -23.15
N LEU A 479 7.73 8.05 -22.63
CA LEU A 479 7.55 9.10 -21.62
C LEU A 479 6.96 10.37 -22.22
N ASP A 480 7.27 10.65 -23.48
CA ASP A 480 6.78 11.84 -24.18
C ASP A 480 5.32 11.73 -24.62
N ASN A 481 4.91 10.53 -25.05
CA ASN A 481 3.57 10.26 -25.58
C ASN A 481 2.67 9.51 -24.59
N GLY A 482 3.13 9.24 -23.36
CA GLY A 482 2.35 8.49 -22.39
C GLY A 482 1.10 9.25 -21.90
N THR A 483 0.14 8.50 -21.39
CA THR A 483 -1.19 9.02 -21.03
C THR A 483 -1.26 9.37 -19.55
N LEU A 484 -1.80 10.56 -19.26
CA LEU A 484 -2.04 11.00 -17.89
C LEU A 484 -3.07 10.10 -17.19
N ALA A 485 -2.82 9.77 -15.93
CA ALA A 485 -3.78 9.03 -15.13
C ALA A 485 -5.10 9.81 -14.99
N PRO A 486 -6.27 9.15 -15.04
CA PRO A 486 -7.56 9.80 -14.83
C PRO A 486 -7.64 10.44 -13.44
N LEU A 487 -8.25 11.63 -13.36
CA LEU A 487 -8.58 12.23 -12.07
C LEU A 487 -9.80 11.53 -11.48
N THR A 488 -9.66 11.02 -10.26
CA THR A 488 -10.79 10.49 -9.48
C THR A 488 -11.31 11.57 -8.54
N LYS A 489 -12.61 11.84 -8.59
CA LYS A 489 -13.29 12.72 -7.63
C LYS A 489 -14.14 11.90 -6.68
N LYS A 490 -14.25 12.34 -5.43
CA LYS A 490 -15.25 11.79 -4.52
C LYS A 490 -16.66 12.23 -4.96
N ALA A 491 -17.63 11.33 -4.86
CA ALA A 491 -19.02 11.67 -5.11
C ALA A 491 -19.47 12.70 -4.06
N VAL A 492 -20.29 13.68 -4.48
CA VAL A 492 -20.85 14.71 -3.60
C VAL A 492 -22.15 14.17 -2.99
N PRO A 493 -22.19 13.76 -1.71
CA PRO A 493 -23.38 13.13 -1.16
C PRO A 493 -24.37 14.21 -0.68
N THR A 494 -25.67 13.95 -0.76
CA THR A 494 -26.72 14.91 -0.36
C THR A 494 -27.05 14.85 1.14
N GLU A 495 -26.85 13.69 1.76
CA GLU A 495 -27.19 13.40 3.17
C GLU A 495 -26.08 13.82 4.14
N GLU A 496 -26.28 13.65 5.44
CA GLU A 496 -25.23 13.82 6.45
C GLU A 496 -24.16 12.73 6.29
N MET A 497 -22.90 13.05 6.57
CA MET A 497 -21.77 12.13 6.45
C MET A 497 -20.64 12.46 7.41
N THR A 498 -19.61 11.64 7.41
CA THR A 498 -18.36 11.87 8.12
C THR A 498 -17.32 12.56 7.24
N LEU A 499 -16.38 13.29 7.84
CA LEU A 499 -15.41 14.10 7.12
C LEU A 499 -14.51 13.25 6.19
N ASN A 500 -14.16 12.02 6.59
CA ASN A 500 -13.39 11.09 5.77
C ASN A 500 -14.13 10.64 4.49
N GLU A 501 -15.46 10.72 4.44
CA GLU A 501 -16.25 10.38 3.25
C GLU A 501 -16.14 11.48 2.19
N VAL A 502 -16.01 12.75 2.58
CA VAL A 502 -15.96 13.90 1.65
C VAL A 502 -14.59 14.51 1.42
N ALA A 503 -13.73 14.57 2.43
CA ALA A 503 -12.41 15.16 2.27
C ALA A 503 -11.53 14.26 1.39
N ARG A 504 -10.83 14.83 0.42
CA ARG A 504 -9.88 14.10 -0.41
C ARG A 504 -8.62 13.76 0.37
N ILE A 505 -8.16 14.69 1.20
CA ILE A 505 -7.01 14.52 2.09
C ILE A 505 -7.44 14.99 3.48
N ILE A 506 -7.17 14.15 4.48
CA ILE A 506 -7.14 14.52 5.90
C ILE A 506 -5.78 14.06 6.38
N ARG A 507 -4.94 14.99 6.84
CA ARG A 507 -3.58 14.66 7.30
C ARG A 507 -3.17 15.52 8.47
N SER A 508 -2.22 14.99 9.23
CA SER A 508 -1.50 15.72 10.26
C SER A 508 0.00 15.65 9.97
N LYS A 509 0.72 16.70 10.34
CA LYS A 509 2.16 16.82 10.09
C LYS A 509 2.79 17.87 11.01
N ASN A 510 4.05 17.71 11.38
CA ASN A 510 4.83 18.73 12.09
C ASN A 510 5.00 20.02 11.26
N SER A 511 5.12 21.16 11.93
CA SER A 511 5.57 22.44 11.36
C SER A 511 6.68 23.00 12.25
N GLY A 512 7.89 22.49 12.05
CA GLY A 512 8.96 22.62 13.03
C GLY A 512 8.72 21.77 14.30
N PRO A 513 9.57 21.94 15.33
CA PRO A 513 9.62 21.02 16.45
C PRO A 513 8.53 21.22 17.50
N PHE A 514 7.83 22.36 17.49
CA PHE A 514 6.89 22.73 18.55
C PHE A 514 5.44 22.80 18.09
N GLU A 515 5.17 22.60 16.80
CA GLU A 515 3.83 22.75 16.22
C GLU A 515 3.36 21.49 15.50
N MET A 516 2.07 21.21 15.65
CA MET A 516 1.36 20.14 14.97
C MET A 516 0.32 20.77 14.05
N THR A 517 0.31 20.40 12.79
CA THR A 517 -0.62 20.91 11.80
C THR A 517 -1.59 19.85 11.32
N PHE A 518 -2.79 20.30 10.97
CA PHE A 518 -3.88 19.50 10.42
C PHE A 518 -4.38 20.15 9.13
N ASP A 519 -4.41 19.38 8.06
CA ASP A 519 -4.89 19.84 6.77
C ASP A 519 -6.08 18.97 6.33
N VAL A 520 -7.17 19.62 5.95
CA VAL A 520 -8.33 18.98 5.30
C VAL A 520 -8.51 19.62 3.94
N MET A 521 -8.49 18.82 2.88
CA MET A 521 -8.56 19.31 1.50
C MET A 521 -9.69 18.62 0.74
N PHE A 522 -10.36 19.36 -0.13
CA PHE A 522 -11.50 18.89 -0.91
C PHE A 522 -11.19 18.98 -2.41
N ASP A 523 -11.66 18.00 -3.19
CA ASP A 523 -11.55 17.97 -4.66
C ASP A 523 -12.78 18.55 -5.37
N ASP A 524 -13.78 18.99 -4.61
CA ASP A 524 -15.01 19.61 -5.07
C ASP A 524 -15.34 20.93 -4.33
N PRO A 525 -15.50 22.06 -5.03
CA PRO A 525 -15.84 23.35 -4.42
C PRO A 525 -17.18 23.40 -3.69
N ALA A 526 -18.19 22.61 -4.10
CA ALA A 526 -19.50 22.62 -3.45
C ALA A 526 -19.44 21.94 -2.07
N VAL A 527 -18.69 20.83 -1.97
CA VAL A 527 -18.41 20.17 -0.70
C VAL A 527 -17.62 21.09 0.23
N TYR A 528 -16.58 21.74 -0.30
CA TYR A 528 -15.78 22.70 0.45
C TYR A 528 -16.63 23.82 1.05
N ARG A 529 -17.49 24.44 0.23
CA ARG A 529 -18.42 25.50 0.69
C ARG A 529 -19.38 24.97 1.74
N ARG A 530 -19.97 23.79 1.54
CA ARG A 530 -20.86 23.16 2.52
C ARG A 530 -20.17 22.98 3.88
N VAL A 531 -18.94 22.51 3.89
CA VAL A 531 -18.16 22.36 5.14
C VAL A 531 -17.84 23.71 5.76
N LYS A 532 -17.46 24.71 4.94
CA LYS A 532 -17.19 26.08 5.38
C LYS A 532 -18.43 26.75 5.99
N ASP A 533 -19.58 26.64 5.34
CA ASP A 533 -20.86 27.21 5.76
C ASP A 533 -21.46 26.49 6.97
N ALA A 534 -21.19 25.19 7.13
CA ALA A 534 -21.59 24.42 8.31
C ALA A 534 -20.81 24.82 9.57
N ASN A 535 -19.69 25.54 9.41
CA ASN A 535 -18.86 26.06 10.50
C ASN A 535 -18.46 24.99 11.54
N ILE A 536 -18.10 23.80 11.06
CA ILE A 536 -17.78 22.65 11.94
C ILE A 536 -16.38 22.74 12.57
N PHE A 537 -15.46 23.50 11.95
CA PHE A 537 -14.07 23.65 12.41
C PHE A 537 -13.85 24.87 13.31
N THR A 538 -14.65 25.01 14.37
CA THR A 538 -14.46 26.07 15.37
C THR A 538 -13.32 25.75 16.35
N ASN A 539 -12.77 26.76 17.04
CA ASN A 539 -11.81 26.52 18.12
C ASN A 539 -12.40 25.59 19.20
N ASP A 540 -13.68 25.78 19.58
CA ASP A 540 -14.35 24.90 20.53
C ASP A 540 -14.39 23.43 20.07
N THR A 541 -14.53 23.19 18.76
CA THR A 541 -14.44 21.85 18.19
C THR A 541 -13.04 21.27 18.39
N ILE A 542 -11.99 22.03 18.08
CA ILE A 542 -10.59 21.58 18.19
C ILE A 542 -10.19 21.35 19.65
N LYS A 543 -10.57 22.24 20.56
CA LYS A 543 -10.35 22.09 22.01
C LYS A 543 -10.94 20.79 22.54
N LYS A 544 -12.18 20.47 22.14
CA LYS A 544 -12.85 19.21 22.55
C LYS A 544 -12.19 17.98 21.94
N LEU A 545 -11.81 18.04 20.66
CA LEU A 545 -11.23 16.90 19.95
C LEU A 545 -9.81 16.57 20.42
N TYR A 546 -9.01 17.57 20.76
CA TYR A 546 -7.59 17.41 21.09
C TYR A 546 -7.26 17.72 22.54
N ARG A 547 -8.25 18.10 23.37
CA ARG A 547 -8.07 18.46 24.79
C ARG A 547 -7.02 19.55 25.00
N VAL A 548 -7.10 20.58 24.17
CA VAL A 548 -6.22 21.75 24.20
C VAL A 548 -6.98 23.01 24.61
N GLU A 549 -6.26 24.05 24.98
CA GLU A 549 -6.84 25.37 25.28
C GLU A 549 -6.78 26.31 24.07
N ASP A 550 -7.49 27.44 24.14
CA ASP A 550 -7.46 28.44 23.05
C ASP A 550 -6.04 28.97 22.79
N SER A 551 -5.23 29.10 23.84
CA SER A 551 -3.83 29.53 23.74
C SER A 551 -2.92 28.54 23.03
N ASP A 552 -3.38 27.31 22.80
CA ASP A 552 -2.63 26.27 22.10
C ASP A 552 -2.98 26.22 20.62
N ILE A 553 -4.08 26.83 20.18
CA ILE A 553 -4.49 26.92 18.78
C ILE A 553 -3.83 28.14 18.15
N LEU A 554 -2.78 27.91 17.36
CA LEU A 554 -1.98 28.96 16.71
C LEU A 554 -2.64 29.47 15.42
N THR A 555 -3.25 28.55 14.67
CA THR A 555 -3.95 28.84 13.42
C THR A 555 -5.20 27.98 13.35
N ASN A 556 -6.34 28.55 12.93
CA ASN A 556 -7.53 27.82 12.53
C ASN A 556 -8.24 28.60 11.43
N MET A 557 -8.06 28.20 10.18
CA MET A 557 -8.53 28.99 9.04
C MET A 557 -8.86 28.15 7.80
N TYR A 558 -9.73 28.71 6.97
CA TYR A 558 -9.98 28.21 5.62
C TYR A 558 -8.99 28.85 4.64
N PHE A 559 -8.49 28.06 3.69
CA PHE A 559 -7.61 28.50 2.61
C PHE A 559 -8.25 28.18 1.25
N ASP A 560 -8.98 29.17 0.73
CA ASP A 560 -9.80 29.06 -0.47
C ASP A 560 -9.01 28.63 -1.73
N PRO A 561 -7.76 29.12 -1.99
CA PRO A 561 -7.02 28.72 -3.19
C PRO A 561 -6.79 27.21 -3.33
N ALA A 562 -6.72 26.49 -2.21
CA ALA A 562 -6.52 25.04 -2.17
C ALA A 562 -7.79 24.26 -1.77
N LEU A 563 -8.96 24.90 -1.70
CA LEU A 563 -10.19 24.31 -1.18
C LEU A 563 -9.93 23.55 0.13
N ALA A 564 -9.24 24.22 1.06
CA ALA A 564 -8.69 23.56 2.24
C ALA A 564 -9.06 24.27 3.53
N TRP A 565 -8.91 23.54 4.63
CA TRP A 565 -8.89 24.03 5.99
C TRP A 565 -7.56 23.65 6.65
N LYS A 566 -7.01 24.58 7.43
CA LYS A 566 -5.75 24.47 8.14
C LYS A 566 -5.98 24.74 9.62
N CYS A 567 -5.53 23.83 10.48
CA CYS A 567 -5.34 24.09 11.89
C CYS A 567 -3.91 23.80 12.31
N THR A 568 -3.36 24.64 13.18
CA THR A 568 -2.05 24.42 13.79
C THR A 568 -2.19 24.59 15.29
N ILE A 569 -1.75 23.60 16.05
CA ILE A 569 -1.73 23.61 17.51
C ILE A 569 -0.29 23.49 18.03
N LYS A 570 -0.05 23.92 19.27
CA LYS A 570 1.17 23.60 20.00
C LYS A 570 1.25 22.09 20.26
N ARG A 571 2.45 21.53 20.14
CA ARG A 571 2.68 20.13 20.52
C ARG A 571 2.79 20.00 22.03
N PRO A 572 2.30 18.88 22.61
CA PRO A 572 2.53 18.59 24.03
C PRO A 572 4.01 18.34 24.34
N TRP A 573 4.79 17.88 23.36
CA TRP A 573 6.23 17.72 23.48
C TRP A 573 6.95 18.19 22.21
N ALA A 574 8.22 18.54 22.39
CA ALA A 574 9.08 18.89 21.28
C ALA A 574 9.35 17.66 20.40
N GLN A 575 9.40 17.88 19.09
CA GLN A 575 9.69 16.84 18.12
C GLN A 575 10.98 16.08 18.43
N GLY A 576 10.86 14.76 18.54
CA GLY A 576 11.99 13.87 18.80
C GLY A 576 12.60 13.99 20.19
N SER A 577 11.97 14.72 21.12
CA SER A 577 12.41 14.75 22.52
C SER A 577 12.11 13.43 23.24
N VAL A 578 12.64 13.30 24.45
CA VAL A 578 12.32 12.19 25.36
C VAL A 578 10.80 12.16 25.60
N GLY A 579 10.19 10.98 25.47
CA GLY A 579 8.74 10.81 25.66
C GLY A 579 7.85 11.21 24.49
N GLU A 580 8.39 11.74 23.40
CA GLU A 580 7.61 12.06 22.20
C GLU A 580 7.02 10.79 21.56
N ARG A 581 5.77 10.88 21.08
CA ARG A 581 4.96 9.71 20.66
C ARG A 581 4.75 9.61 19.15
N ASP A 582 4.89 10.72 18.42
CA ASP A 582 4.71 10.77 16.97
C ASP A 582 5.60 11.88 16.41
N THR A 583 6.90 11.60 16.26
CA THR A 583 7.92 12.56 15.85
C THR A 583 7.49 13.40 14.65
N LEU A 584 6.85 12.78 13.65
CA LEU A 584 6.42 13.48 12.43
C LEU A 584 4.96 13.96 12.50
N GLY A 585 4.21 13.60 13.54
CA GLY A 585 2.82 14.00 13.72
C GLY A 585 1.87 13.34 12.73
N THR A 586 2.18 12.15 12.23
CA THR A 586 1.48 11.54 11.09
C THR A 586 0.14 10.91 11.43
N GLN A 587 -0.11 10.57 12.71
CA GLN A 587 -1.32 9.86 13.15
C GLN A 587 -2.30 10.74 13.92
N GLN A 588 -1.94 12.00 14.18
CA GLN A 588 -2.77 12.92 14.98
C GLN A 588 -4.07 13.35 14.27
N HIS A 589 -4.21 13.12 12.97
CA HIS A 589 -5.42 13.48 12.21
C HIS A 589 -6.63 12.58 12.47
N ALA A 590 -6.44 11.42 13.11
CA ALA A 590 -7.49 10.41 13.27
C ALA A 590 -8.80 10.93 13.90
N PRO A 591 -8.79 11.81 14.92
CA PRO A 591 -10.02 12.38 15.49
C PRO A 591 -10.87 13.19 14.49
N LEU A 592 -10.26 13.74 13.43
CA LEU A 592 -10.98 14.50 12.43
C LEU A 592 -11.85 13.61 11.53
N LEU A 593 -11.50 12.33 11.38
CA LEU A 593 -12.14 11.41 10.43
C LEU A 593 -13.63 11.25 10.69
N SER A 594 -14.04 11.28 11.97
CA SER A 594 -15.41 11.04 12.42
C SER A 594 -16.27 12.30 12.59
N ILE A 595 -15.72 13.50 12.33
CA ILE A 595 -16.49 14.75 12.40
C ILE A 595 -17.64 14.67 11.40
N ARG A 596 -18.86 14.99 11.85
CA ARG A 596 -20.07 14.98 11.01
C ARG A 596 -20.19 16.26 10.20
N VAL A 597 -20.51 16.11 8.91
CA VAL A 597 -20.82 17.19 7.97
C VAL A 597 -22.33 17.19 7.70
N PRO A 598 -23.09 18.20 8.18
CA PRO A 598 -24.55 18.27 8.06
C PRO A 598 -25.03 18.23 6.61
N ALA A 599 -26.22 17.68 6.34
CA ALA A 599 -26.88 17.60 5.01
C ALA A 599 -26.89 18.95 4.24
N ALA A 600 -26.90 18.89 2.90
CA ALA A 600 -26.94 20.11 2.08
C ALA A 600 -28.25 20.89 2.34
N LYS A 601 -28.16 22.20 2.62
CA LYS A 601 -29.35 23.06 2.78
C LYS A 601 -30.11 23.11 1.45
N ALA A 602 -31.43 22.85 1.48
CA ALA A 602 -32.28 22.97 0.30
C ALA A 602 -32.26 24.43 -0.21
N VAL A 603 -31.68 24.64 -1.39
CA VAL A 603 -31.78 25.92 -2.10
C VAL A 603 -33.14 25.95 -2.81
N ASN A 604 -33.95 26.96 -2.51
CA ASN A 604 -35.24 27.16 -3.13
C ASN A 604 -35.12 27.27 -4.66
N GLY A 605 -35.64 26.25 -5.35
CA GLY A 605 -36.30 26.35 -6.65
C GLY A 605 -35.44 26.55 -7.90
N VAL A 606 -34.91 25.46 -8.47
CA VAL A 606 -34.97 25.15 -9.93
C VAL A 606 -34.85 23.62 -10.09
N THR A 607 -35.84 22.99 -10.72
CA THR A 607 -35.87 21.56 -11.06
C THR A 607 -35.32 21.30 -12.47
N ALA A 608 -34.51 20.26 -12.64
CA ALA A 608 -34.37 19.55 -13.91
C ALA A 608 -34.04 18.05 -13.69
N ASN A 609 -35.03 17.20 -14.00
CA ASN A 609 -34.99 15.81 -14.51
C ASN A 609 -33.76 14.95 -14.11
N GLY A 610 -33.84 13.87 -13.33
CA GLY A 610 -34.87 12.84 -13.34
C GLY A 610 -34.21 11.47 -13.62
N VAL A 611 -33.43 10.95 -12.66
CA VAL A 611 -32.97 9.55 -12.63
C VAL A 611 -33.07 9.08 -11.17
N LYS A 612 -34.09 8.27 -10.87
CA LYS A 612 -34.28 7.64 -9.56
C LYS A 612 -33.33 6.44 -9.45
N PHE A 613 -32.40 6.50 -8.49
CA PHE A 613 -31.84 5.28 -7.91
C PHE A 613 -32.92 4.65 -7.03
N VAL A 614 -33.35 3.44 -7.38
CA VAL A 614 -34.22 2.64 -6.51
C VAL A 614 -33.33 1.99 -5.45
N THR A 615 -33.10 2.70 -4.35
CA THR A 615 -32.69 2.08 -3.09
C THR A 615 -33.95 1.69 -2.34
N GLY A 616 -34.46 0.50 -2.65
CA GLY A 616 -35.54 -0.12 -1.88
C GLY A 616 -35.01 -0.52 -0.51
N VAL A 617 -35.22 0.34 0.49
CA VAL A 617 -35.24 -0.06 1.90
C VAL A 617 -36.52 -0.86 2.10
N LEU A 618 -36.41 -2.19 2.21
CA LEU A 618 -37.47 -3.01 2.77
C LEU A 618 -37.54 -2.73 4.28
N LYS A 619 -38.41 -1.79 4.66
CA LYS A 619 -39.04 -1.80 5.98
C LYS A 619 -40.27 -2.71 5.88
N GLY A 620 -40.21 -3.84 6.55
CA GLY A 620 -41.34 -4.68 6.88
C GLY A 620 -41.05 -5.36 8.21
N ASP A 621 -41.59 -4.81 9.30
CA ASP A 621 -41.59 -5.43 10.62
C ASP A 621 -42.36 -6.77 10.54
N VAL A 622 -41.68 -7.87 10.84
CA VAL A 622 -42.30 -9.06 11.45
C VAL A 622 -41.28 -9.68 12.42
N ASN A 623 -41.53 -9.49 13.73
CA ASN A 623 -41.04 -10.27 14.88
C ASN A 623 -39.82 -11.20 14.67
N GLY A 624 -38.67 -10.84 15.22
CA GLY A 624 -37.60 -11.80 15.52
C GLY A 624 -36.22 -11.16 15.69
N THR A 625 -35.70 -11.17 16.90
CA THR A 625 -34.31 -10.86 17.24
C THR A 625 -33.31 -11.65 16.38
N THR A 626 -32.64 -11.03 15.42
CA THR A 626 -31.47 -11.63 14.74
C THR A 626 -30.19 -11.16 15.42
N LYS A 627 -29.69 -12.00 16.33
CA LYS A 627 -28.28 -11.94 16.77
C LYS A 627 -27.40 -12.01 15.51
N SER A 628 -26.42 -11.12 15.35
CA SER A 628 -25.41 -11.30 14.30
C SER A 628 -24.62 -12.56 14.63
N VAL A 629 -24.81 -13.63 13.85
CA VAL A 629 -24.05 -14.87 13.99
C VAL A 629 -22.64 -14.63 13.45
N SER A 630 -21.62 -15.00 14.20
CA SER A 630 -20.23 -14.94 13.73
C SER A 630 -20.04 -15.94 12.58
N ARG A 631 -19.26 -15.60 11.55
CA ARG A 631 -18.87 -16.55 10.49
C ARG A 631 -18.25 -17.84 11.04
N GLY A 632 -17.60 -17.73 12.20
CA GLY A 632 -17.05 -18.86 12.96
C GLY A 632 -18.07 -19.93 13.37
N ASP A 633 -19.36 -19.62 13.36
CA ASP A 633 -20.44 -20.54 13.77
C ASP A 633 -21.32 -20.96 12.59
N LEU A 634 -21.03 -20.51 11.37
CA LEU A 634 -21.83 -20.83 10.20
C LEU A 634 -21.70 -22.31 9.82
N THR A 635 -22.85 -22.91 9.56
CA THR A 635 -22.97 -24.19 8.85
C THR A 635 -22.81 -23.97 7.35
N ALA A 636 -22.73 -25.05 6.57
CA ALA A 636 -22.73 -24.95 5.11
C ALA A 636 -23.97 -24.21 4.58
N GLN A 637 -25.14 -24.45 5.18
CA GLN A 637 -26.37 -23.72 4.87
C GLN A 637 -26.21 -22.22 5.15
N GLY A 638 -25.68 -21.84 6.31
CA GLY A 638 -25.46 -20.43 6.66
C GLY A 638 -24.47 -19.72 5.72
N VAL A 639 -23.47 -20.43 5.21
CA VAL A 639 -22.56 -19.90 4.17
C VAL A 639 -23.30 -19.67 2.85
N VAL A 640 -24.17 -20.59 2.43
CA VAL A 640 -25.01 -20.40 1.24
C VAL A 640 -25.89 -19.17 1.41
N GLU A 641 -26.58 -19.03 2.54
CA GLU A 641 -27.45 -17.89 2.85
C GLU A 641 -26.69 -16.56 2.83
N GLU A 642 -25.53 -16.49 3.46
CA GLU A 642 -24.70 -15.27 3.51
C GLU A 642 -24.26 -14.85 2.09
N ILE A 643 -23.67 -15.76 1.33
CA ILE A 643 -23.17 -15.44 -0.01
C ILE A 643 -24.33 -15.12 -0.96
N TRP A 644 -25.43 -15.88 -0.91
CA TRP A 644 -26.61 -15.65 -1.74
C TRP A 644 -27.24 -14.28 -1.50
N ALA A 645 -27.39 -13.90 -0.22
CA ALA A 645 -27.87 -12.58 0.17
C ALA A 645 -26.89 -11.47 -0.26
N GLY A 646 -25.58 -11.67 -0.07
CA GLY A 646 -24.53 -10.74 -0.49
C GLY A 646 -24.50 -10.50 -2.00
N LEU A 647 -24.86 -11.51 -2.80
CA LEU A 647 -25.03 -11.37 -4.25
C LEU A 647 -26.36 -10.70 -4.65
N GLY A 648 -27.26 -10.44 -3.70
CA GLY A 648 -28.58 -9.86 -3.97
C GLY A 648 -29.39 -10.70 -4.94
N LEU A 649 -29.44 -12.02 -4.70
CA LEU A 649 -30.29 -12.98 -5.41
C LEU A 649 -31.62 -13.18 -4.65
N PRO A 650 -32.68 -13.72 -5.29
CA PRO A 650 -33.99 -13.87 -4.66
C PRO A 650 -33.93 -14.73 -3.39
N SER A 651 -34.44 -14.23 -2.27
CA SER A 651 -34.38 -14.94 -0.98
C SER A 651 -35.17 -16.26 -0.98
N ASP A 652 -36.27 -16.33 -1.74
CA ASP A 652 -37.16 -17.49 -1.75
C ASP A 652 -36.47 -18.76 -2.26
N SER A 653 -35.42 -18.62 -3.06
CA SER A 653 -34.60 -19.73 -3.58
C SER A 653 -33.88 -20.48 -2.48
N LEU A 654 -33.60 -19.84 -1.34
CA LEU A 654 -32.91 -20.47 -0.21
C LEU A 654 -33.73 -21.62 0.39
N GLY A 655 -35.06 -21.60 0.25
CA GLY A 655 -35.93 -22.71 0.66
C GLY A 655 -35.78 -23.98 -0.20
N SER A 656 -35.14 -23.88 -1.36
CA SER A 656 -34.91 -25.02 -2.26
C SER A 656 -33.60 -25.74 -1.98
N VAL A 657 -32.73 -25.24 -1.10
CA VAL A 657 -31.50 -25.92 -0.70
C VAL A 657 -31.60 -26.40 0.74
N SER A 658 -31.23 -27.66 0.97
CA SER A 658 -31.16 -28.24 2.30
C SER A 658 -29.87 -29.04 2.41
N LEU A 659 -28.94 -28.55 3.22
CA LEU A 659 -27.62 -29.16 3.39
C LEU A 659 -27.49 -29.86 4.74
N GLU A 660 -27.11 -31.14 4.70
CA GLU A 660 -26.74 -31.89 5.90
C GLU A 660 -25.38 -31.40 6.41
N ASN A 661 -25.30 -30.93 7.65
CA ASN A 661 -24.03 -30.60 8.27
C ASN A 661 -24.11 -30.75 9.80
N SER A 662 -23.37 -31.73 10.35
CA SER A 662 -23.24 -31.94 11.80
C SER A 662 -22.16 -31.08 12.45
N GLY A 663 -21.44 -30.27 11.67
CA GLY A 663 -20.30 -29.46 12.08
C GLY A 663 -18.98 -30.23 12.16
N ALA A 664 -18.96 -31.55 11.94
CA ALA A 664 -17.75 -32.37 12.07
C ALA A 664 -16.74 -32.17 10.91
N PRO A 665 -15.42 -32.32 11.15
CA PRO A 665 -14.42 -32.29 10.09
C PRO A 665 -14.56 -33.49 9.13
N THR A 666 -14.31 -33.25 7.84
CA THR A 666 -14.41 -34.27 6.77
C THR A 666 -13.10 -34.57 6.05
N LEU A 667 -12.08 -33.75 6.30
CA LEU A 667 -10.68 -33.95 5.89
C LEU A 667 -9.81 -33.58 7.09
N PRO A 668 -8.60 -34.15 7.20
CA PRO A 668 -7.68 -33.85 8.30
C PRO A 668 -7.14 -32.42 8.16
N SER A 669 -7.88 -31.45 8.69
CA SER A 669 -7.57 -30.04 8.63
C SER A 669 -8.16 -29.29 9.80
N SER A 670 -7.45 -28.28 10.28
CA SER A 670 -8.03 -27.36 11.27
C SER A 670 -9.03 -26.40 10.61
N PHE A 671 -8.92 -26.12 9.32
CA PHE A 671 -9.90 -25.31 8.59
C PHE A 671 -11.16 -26.11 8.27
N LYS A 672 -12.30 -25.41 8.20
CA LYS A 672 -13.60 -26.00 7.86
C LYS A 672 -13.76 -26.26 6.37
N VAL A 673 -12.84 -27.03 5.78
CA VAL A 673 -12.79 -27.32 4.34
C VAL A 673 -14.06 -28.01 3.85
N GLY A 674 -14.64 -28.94 4.62
CA GLY A 674 -15.90 -29.60 4.27
C GLY A 674 -17.09 -28.63 4.14
N ILE A 675 -17.15 -27.62 5.03
CA ILE A 675 -18.17 -26.55 4.95
C ILE A 675 -17.99 -25.75 3.67
N LEU A 676 -16.76 -25.33 3.37
CA LEU A 676 -16.45 -24.59 2.15
C LEU A 676 -16.78 -25.42 0.89
N ALA A 677 -16.47 -26.71 0.90
CA ALA A 677 -16.74 -27.61 -0.22
C ALA A 677 -18.24 -27.77 -0.49
N GLN A 678 -19.02 -28.18 0.51
CA GLN A 678 -20.45 -28.39 0.35
C GLN A 678 -21.18 -27.09 -0.02
N SER A 679 -20.85 -25.97 0.63
CA SER A 679 -21.52 -24.69 0.39
C SER A 679 -21.19 -24.08 -0.98
N SER A 680 -19.93 -24.13 -1.43
CA SER A 680 -19.54 -23.57 -2.74
C SER A 680 -20.16 -24.34 -3.91
N ILE A 681 -20.25 -25.68 -3.80
CA ILE A 681 -20.94 -26.52 -4.80
C ILE A 681 -22.45 -26.24 -4.78
N ALA A 682 -23.05 -26.20 -3.59
CA ALA A 682 -24.48 -25.91 -3.43
C ALA A 682 -24.88 -24.54 -3.98
N LEU A 683 -24.05 -23.51 -3.77
CA LEU A 683 -24.23 -22.18 -4.34
C LEU A 683 -24.29 -22.21 -5.88
N SER A 684 -23.36 -22.95 -6.51
CA SER A 684 -23.32 -23.05 -7.97
C SER A 684 -24.53 -23.78 -8.54
N ALA A 685 -24.96 -24.86 -7.89
CA ALA A 685 -26.15 -25.62 -8.28
C ALA A 685 -27.45 -24.82 -8.03
N LEU A 686 -27.55 -24.12 -6.90
CA LEU A 686 -28.70 -23.26 -6.60
C LEU A 686 -28.81 -22.08 -7.56
N ALA A 687 -27.69 -21.48 -7.94
CA ALA A 687 -27.67 -20.43 -8.97
C ALA A 687 -28.13 -20.96 -10.33
N ALA A 688 -27.70 -22.17 -10.71
CA ALA A 688 -28.16 -22.82 -11.94
C ALA A 688 -29.67 -23.13 -11.89
N SER A 689 -30.17 -23.64 -10.77
CA SER A 689 -31.59 -23.88 -10.51
C SER A 689 -32.42 -22.59 -10.56
N GLN A 690 -31.88 -21.47 -10.09
CA GLN A 690 -32.54 -20.16 -10.19
C GLN A 690 -32.67 -19.68 -11.64
N VAL A 691 -31.66 -19.91 -12.47
CA VAL A 691 -31.74 -19.63 -13.92
C VAL A 691 -32.73 -20.57 -14.60
N HIS A 692 -32.79 -21.84 -14.22
CA HIS A 692 -33.79 -22.79 -14.69
C HIS A 692 -35.22 -22.36 -14.36
N ALA A 693 -35.45 -21.91 -13.12
CA ALA A 693 -36.74 -21.36 -12.68
C ALA A 693 -37.16 -20.14 -13.51
N LEU A 694 -36.21 -19.21 -13.73
CA LEU A 694 -36.43 -18.02 -14.56
C LEU A 694 -36.77 -18.40 -16.01
N ARG A 695 -36.06 -19.37 -16.59
CA ARG A 695 -36.28 -19.87 -17.95
C ARG A 695 -37.69 -20.43 -18.15
N ASN A 696 -38.20 -21.17 -17.16
CA ASN A 696 -39.46 -21.91 -17.29
C ASN A 696 -40.65 -21.23 -16.60
N GLY A 697 -40.45 -20.09 -15.93
CA GLY A 697 -41.51 -19.45 -15.12
C GLY A 697 -42.01 -20.35 -13.98
N ALA A 698 -41.12 -21.15 -13.40
CA ALA A 698 -41.42 -22.18 -12.40
C ALA A 698 -40.77 -21.90 -11.05
N ALA A 699 -41.11 -22.69 -10.02
CA ALA A 699 -40.41 -22.65 -8.74
C ALA A 699 -38.96 -23.15 -8.89
N VAL A 700 -38.07 -22.72 -8.00
CA VAL A 700 -36.66 -23.17 -7.97
C VAL A 700 -36.61 -24.64 -7.55
N PRO A 701 -36.08 -25.55 -8.39
CA PRO A 701 -36.00 -26.97 -8.05
C PRO A 701 -35.15 -27.23 -6.80
N LYS A 702 -35.47 -28.29 -6.07
CA LYS A 702 -34.71 -28.68 -4.88
C LYS A 702 -33.26 -29.04 -5.25
N VAL A 703 -32.31 -28.55 -4.45
CA VAL A 703 -30.88 -28.79 -4.57
C VAL A 703 -30.37 -29.55 -3.35
N GLU A 704 -29.67 -30.66 -3.61
CA GLU A 704 -29.07 -31.50 -2.58
C GLU A 704 -27.58 -31.70 -2.87
N VAL A 705 -26.74 -31.55 -1.85
CA VAL A 705 -25.30 -31.78 -1.94
C VAL A 705 -24.85 -32.56 -0.70
N SER A 706 -24.41 -33.80 -0.92
CA SER A 706 -23.85 -34.62 0.15
C SER A 706 -22.51 -34.05 0.62
N LEU A 707 -22.36 -33.86 1.93
CA LEU A 707 -21.14 -33.31 2.54
C LEU A 707 -19.90 -34.16 2.23
N GLN A 708 -20.00 -35.50 2.36
CA GLN A 708 -18.90 -36.41 2.07
C GLN A 708 -18.52 -36.37 0.59
N HIS A 709 -19.52 -36.42 -0.30
CA HIS A 709 -19.28 -36.41 -1.74
C HIS A 709 -18.66 -35.09 -2.21
N ALA A 710 -19.13 -33.94 -1.71
CA ALA A 710 -18.55 -32.63 -1.99
C ALA A 710 -17.09 -32.53 -1.54
N THR A 711 -16.79 -33.09 -0.37
CA THR A 711 -15.43 -33.15 0.17
C THR A 711 -14.49 -33.96 -0.74
N VAL A 712 -14.96 -35.11 -1.25
CA VAL A 712 -14.23 -35.93 -2.21
C VAL A 712 -14.06 -35.21 -3.55
N GLU A 713 -15.08 -34.48 -4.02
CA GLU A 713 -15.03 -33.73 -5.28
C GLU A 713 -13.94 -32.63 -5.26
N PHE A 714 -13.67 -32.03 -4.09
CA PHE A 714 -12.55 -31.09 -3.88
C PHE A 714 -11.14 -31.72 -4.05
N LYS A 715 -11.06 -33.02 -4.34
CA LYS A 715 -9.81 -33.75 -4.65
C LYS A 715 -9.91 -34.48 -6.00
N SER A 716 -10.91 -34.17 -6.84
CA SER A 716 -11.23 -34.96 -8.04
C SER A 716 -10.04 -35.12 -9.00
N GLU A 717 -9.16 -34.13 -9.07
CA GLU A 717 -7.98 -34.14 -9.95
C GLU A 717 -6.92 -35.16 -9.55
N ARG A 718 -6.99 -35.72 -8.34
CA ARG A 718 -6.06 -36.72 -7.80
C ARG A 718 -6.65 -38.13 -7.74
N LEU A 719 -7.98 -38.25 -7.88
CA LEU A 719 -8.72 -39.47 -7.57
C LEU A 719 -9.24 -40.21 -8.81
N TYR A 720 -9.01 -39.69 -10.01
CA TYR A 720 -9.44 -40.38 -11.22
C TYR A 720 -8.41 -41.42 -11.70
N THR A 721 -8.89 -42.39 -12.48
CA THR A 721 -8.04 -43.35 -13.20
C THR A 721 -8.31 -43.28 -14.70
N LEU A 722 -7.27 -43.55 -15.50
CA LEU A 722 -7.33 -43.71 -16.95
C LEU A 722 -6.82 -45.10 -17.31
N ASP A 723 -7.63 -45.88 -18.03
CA ASP A 723 -7.36 -47.30 -18.32
C ASP A 723 -7.02 -48.10 -17.06
N GLY A 724 -7.70 -47.80 -15.95
CA GLY A 724 -7.49 -48.44 -14.64
C GLY A 724 -6.18 -48.04 -13.96
N LYS A 725 -5.42 -47.08 -14.50
CA LYS A 725 -4.17 -46.57 -13.90
C LYS A 725 -4.40 -45.22 -13.21
N PRO A 726 -3.77 -45.00 -12.04
CA PRO A 726 -3.82 -43.70 -11.37
C PRO A 726 -3.08 -42.63 -12.19
N THR A 727 -3.36 -41.37 -11.86
CA THR A 727 -2.72 -40.23 -12.50
C THR A 727 -1.28 -40.03 -12.07
N PRO A 728 -0.39 -39.52 -12.96
CA PRO A 728 0.94 -39.11 -12.55
C PRO A 728 0.90 -37.94 -11.57
N SER A 729 1.91 -37.88 -10.70
CA SER A 729 2.09 -36.77 -9.75
C SER A 729 2.26 -35.43 -10.48
N PRO A 730 1.58 -34.36 -10.04
CA PRO A 730 1.70 -33.02 -10.64
C PRO A 730 2.92 -32.23 -10.11
N TRP A 731 3.69 -32.79 -9.17
CA TRP A 731 4.82 -32.11 -8.53
C TRP A 731 6.09 -32.24 -9.37
N GLY A 732 6.79 -31.12 -9.54
CA GLY A 732 8.09 -31.12 -10.20
C GLY A 732 9.25 -31.50 -9.26
N PRO A 733 10.48 -31.50 -9.80
CA PRO A 733 11.67 -32.01 -9.10
C PRO A 733 12.24 -31.07 -8.03
N ILE A 734 11.82 -29.80 -7.97
CA ILE A 734 12.41 -28.80 -7.08
C ILE A 734 11.38 -28.06 -6.21
N GLY A 735 10.08 -28.29 -6.41
CA GLY A 735 9.02 -27.57 -5.74
C GLY A 735 8.85 -27.92 -4.28
N GLY A 736 8.10 -27.07 -3.58
CA GLY A 736 7.77 -27.24 -2.17
C GLY A 736 8.40 -26.18 -1.29
N LEU A 737 8.43 -26.44 0.02
CA LEU A 737 8.97 -25.54 1.02
C LEU A 737 10.48 -25.75 1.16
N HIS A 738 11.24 -24.66 1.15
CA HIS A 738 12.68 -24.63 1.33
C HIS A 738 13.04 -23.75 2.52
N LYS A 739 14.01 -24.19 3.31
CA LYS A 739 14.55 -23.39 4.41
C LYS A 739 15.45 -22.29 3.86
N THR A 740 15.38 -21.13 4.48
CA THR A 740 16.16 -19.91 4.20
C THR A 740 16.78 -19.42 5.51
N SER A 741 17.61 -18.38 5.49
CA SER A 741 18.42 -17.96 6.65
C SER A 741 17.58 -17.45 7.83
N ASP A 742 16.40 -16.89 7.54
CA ASP A 742 15.48 -16.29 8.52
C ASP A 742 14.08 -16.91 8.54
N GLY A 743 13.82 -17.93 7.71
CA GLY A 743 12.47 -18.48 7.53
C GLY A 743 12.40 -19.57 6.47
N HIS A 744 11.30 -19.56 5.70
CA HIS A 744 11.10 -20.48 4.58
C HIS A 744 10.50 -19.78 3.37
N VAL A 745 10.75 -20.33 2.18
CA VAL A 745 10.10 -19.92 0.93
C VAL A 745 9.50 -21.15 0.26
N ARG A 746 8.25 -21.05 -0.18
CA ARG A 746 7.63 -22.07 -1.03
C ARG A 746 7.85 -21.72 -2.50
N ILE A 747 8.34 -22.69 -3.26
CA ILE A 747 8.64 -22.57 -4.68
C ILE A 747 7.68 -23.46 -5.47
N HIS A 748 7.08 -22.88 -6.52
CA HIS A 748 6.23 -23.62 -7.46
C HIS A 748 7.00 -23.95 -8.74
N ASP A 749 6.95 -25.21 -9.17
CA ASP A 749 7.79 -25.73 -10.25
C ASP A 749 7.07 -26.55 -11.31
N SER A 750 5.73 -26.64 -11.29
CA SER A 750 4.97 -27.40 -12.31
C SER A 750 5.06 -26.82 -13.74
N PHE A 751 5.78 -25.72 -13.95
CA PHE A 751 6.08 -25.17 -15.28
C PHE A 751 7.60 -25.06 -15.47
N PRO A 752 8.16 -25.56 -16.60
CA PRO A 752 9.60 -25.53 -16.84
C PRO A 752 10.20 -24.13 -16.74
N ASN A 753 9.54 -23.12 -17.29
CA ASN A 753 10.02 -21.74 -17.22
C ASN A 753 10.07 -21.17 -15.78
N HIS A 754 9.28 -21.70 -14.84
CA HIS A 754 9.39 -21.35 -13.42
C HIS A 754 10.54 -22.11 -12.77
N ALA A 755 10.61 -23.42 -12.99
CA ALA A 755 11.66 -24.26 -12.41
C ALA A 755 13.06 -23.79 -12.86
N ASP A 756 13.26 -23.68 -14.18
CA ASP A 756 14.53 -23.26 -14.78
C ASP A 756 14.85 -21.81 -14.43
N GLY A 757 13.84 -20.95 -14.32
CA GLY A 757 13.99 -19.55 -13.91
C GLY A 757 14.54 -19.41 -12.50
N ILE A 758 14.02 -20.20 -11.56
CA ILE A 758 14.50 -20.24 -10.17
C ILE A 758 15.92 -20.80 -10.10
N LEU A 759 16.19 -21.94 -10.76
CA LEU A 759 17.53 -22.53 -10.78
C LEU A 759 18.56 -21.56 -11.35
N LYS A 760 18.25 -20.89 -12.46
CA LYS A 760 19.10 -19.86 -13.07
C LYS A 760 19.33 -18.68 -12.14
N MET A 761 18.29 -18.18 -11.48
CA MET A 761 18.37 -17.04 -10.56
C MET A 761 19.35 -17.31 -9.40
N VAL A 762 19.36 -18.53 -8.87
CA VAL A 762 20.25 -18.93 -7.77
C VAL A 762 21.60 -19.47 -8.25
N GLY A 763 21.86 -19.50 -9.57
CA GLY A 763 23.13 -19.96 -10.15
C GLY A 763 23.31 -21.48 -10.21
N LEU A 764 22.23 -22.24 -10.31
CA LEU A 764 22.23 -23.70 -10.48
C LEU A 764 21.92 -24.11 -11.93
N PRO A 765 22.50 -25.22 -12.43
CA PRO A 765 22.20 -25.73 -13.76
C PRO A 765 20.77 -26.28 -13.85
N VAL A 766 20.18 -26.21 -15.06
CA VAL A 766 18.90 -26.85 -15.37
C VAL A 766 19.00 -28.35 -15.08
N GLY A 767 17.95 -28.92 -14.46
CA GLY A 767 17.91 -30.32 -14.03
C GLY A 767 18.49 -30.57 -12.63
N SER A 768 18.91 -29.53 -11.90
CA SER A 768 19.25 -29.66 -10.48
C SER A 768 18.06 -30.14 -9.66
N ASN A 769 18.34 -30.89 -8.59
CA ASN A 769 17.32 -31.48 -7.72
C ASN A 769 16.95 -30.56 -6.53
N ARG A 770 15.88 -30.94 -5.81
CA ARG A 770 15.38 -30.21 -4.64
C ARG A 770 16.42 -29.98 -3.54
N GLN A 771 17.31 -30.94 -3.29
CA GLN A 771 18.34 -30.81 -2.25
C GLN A 771 19.36 -29.73 -2.64
N GLN A 772 19.86 -29.77 -3.88
CA GLN A 772 20.80 -28.78 -4.39
C GLN A 772 20.21 -27.36 -4.36
N LEU A 773 18.93 -27.20 -4.69
CA LEU A 773 18.24 -25.93 -4.54
C LEU A 773 18.18 -25.49 -3.08
N SER A 774 17.79 -26.41 -2.18
CA SER A 774 17.71 -26.12 -0.73
C SER A 774 19.04 -25.67 -0.15
N ASP A 775 20.13 -26.34 -0.50
CA ASP A 775 21.49 -25.99 -0.08
C ASP A 775 21.91 -24.61 -0.60
N LYS A 776 21.37 -24.18 -1.74
CA LYS A 776 21.70 -22.88 -2.33
C LYS A 776 20.90 -21.72 -1.75
N VAL A 777 19.65 -21.96 -1.37
CA VAL A 777 18.76 -20.91 -0.86
C VAL A 777 18.82 -20.75 0.66
N VAL A 778 19.48 -21.66 1.37
CA VAL A 778 19.59 -21.61 2.84
C VAL A 778 20.22 -20.31 3.36
N ASP A 779 21.11 -19.69 2.58
CA ASP A 779 21.79 -18.44 2.94
C ASP A 779 20.98 -17.18 2.58
N TRP A 780 19.92 -17.32 1.80
CA TRP A 780 19.07 -16.18 1.42
C TRP A 780 18.13 -15.81 2.56
N ALA A 781 17.83 -14.52 2.73
CA ALA A 781 16.66 -14.13 3.50
C ALA A 781 15.38 -14.43 2.69
N SER A 782 14.34 -14.90 3.37
CA SER A 782 13.09 -15.38 2.76
C SER A 782 12.39 -14.32 1.91
N ILE A 783 12.33 -13.08 2.39
CA ILE A 783 11.70 -11.95 1.68
C ILE A 783 12.55 -11.49 0.49
N ASP A 784 13.88 -11.55 0.60
CA ASP A 784 14.78 -11.19 -0.50
C ASP A 784 14.66 -12.21 -1.63
N LEU A 785 14.61 -13.51 -1.31
CA LEU A 785 14.40 -14.57 -2.28
C LEU A 785 13.02 -14.46 -2.96
N GLU A 786 11.95 -14.19 -2.20
CA GLU A 786 10.63 -13.89 -2.78
C GLU A 786 10.70 -12.69 -3.72
N THR A 787 11.35 -11.61 -3.31
CA THR A 787 11.39 -10.37 -4.09
C THR A 787 12.17 -10.58 -5.39
N ALA A 788 13.35 -11.19 -5.33
CA ALA A 788 14.14 -11.55 -6.49
C ALA A 788 13.36 -12.48 -7.43
N ALA A 789 12.68 -13.50 -6.89
CA ALA A 789 11.90 -14.42 -7.71
C ALA A 789 10.68 -13.74 -8.35
N THR A 790 9.88 -13.01 -7.58
CA THR A 790 8.54 -12.54 -8.02
C THR A 790 8.57 -11.20 -8.74
N VAL A 791 9.39 -10.25 -8.27
CA VAL A 791 9.46 -8.89 -8.82
C VAL A 791 10.45 -8.82 -9.97
N GLU A 792 11.66 -9.35 -9.77
CA GLU A 792 12.74 -9.27 -10.78
C GLU A 792 12.64 -10.41 -11.80
N GLY A 793 12.53 -11.65 -11.31
CA GLY A 793 12.49 -12.86 -12.12
C GLY A 793 11.12 -13.18 -12.73
N LYS A 794 10.04 -12.56 -12.24
CA LYS A 794 8.64 -12.87 -12.64
C LYS A 794 8.29 -14.36 -12.51
N MET A 795 8.82 -15.02 -11.48
CA MET A 795 8.59 -16.42 -11.10
C MET A 795 7.56 -16.51 -9.98
N ALA A 796 7.29 -17.73 -9.49
CA ALA A 796 6.27 -18.03 -8.50
C ALA A 796 6.90 -18.68 -7.25
N ALA A 797 7.40 -17.84 -6.34
CA ALA A 797 7.95 -18.25 -5.05
C ALA A 797 7.56 -17.24 -3.97
N TYR A 798 7.12 -17.69 -2.80
CA TYR A 798 6.66 -16.81 -1.72
C TYR A 798 7.19 -17.22 -0.36
N ALA A 799 7.57 -16.23 0.43
CA ALA A 799 7.96 -16.42 1.81
C ALA A 799 6.77 -16.91 2.65
N LEU A 800 7.05 -17.89 3.50
CA LEU A 800 6.14 -18.36 4.53
C LEU A 800 5.92 -17.25 5.56
N ARG A 801 4.66 -16.94 5.82
CA ARG A 801 4.26 -15.88 6.76
C ARG A 801 3.26 -16.41 7.76
N SER A 802 3.18 -15.79 8.92
CA SER A 802 2.04 -15.89 9.85
C SER A 802 0.91 -14.95 9.42
N TYR A 803 -0.29 -15.12 9.99
CA TYR A 803 -1.40 -14.19 9.77
C TYR A 803 -1.04 -12.75 10.09
N ARG A 804 -0.33 -12.51 11.21
CA ARG A 804 0.11 -11.16 11.61
C ARG A 804 0.97 -10.50 10.53
N GLN A 805 1.90 -11.26 9.96
CA GLN A 805 2.77 -10.76 8.88
C GLN A 805 1.99 -10.49 7.60
N TRP A 806 1.04 -11.36 7.23
CA TRP A 806 0.16 -11.16 6.09
C TRP A 806 -0.76 -9.95 6.23
N ASP A 807 -1.44 -9.81 7.37
CA ASP A 807 -2.42 -8.75 7.64
C ASP A 807 -1.77 -7.34 7.68
N ALA A 808 -0.46 -7.28 7.95
CA ALA A 808 0.31 -6.04 7.87
C ALA A 808 0.53 -5.56 6.41
N LEU A 809 0.48 -6.46 5.42
CA LEU A 809 0.82 -6.12 4.04
C LEU A 809 -0.29 -5.29 3.36
N PRO A 810 0.08 -4.32 2.50
CA PRO A 810 -0.89 -3.57 1.71
C PRO A 810 -1.76 -4.47 0.82
N GLN A 811 -1.24 -5.61 0.37
CA GLN A 811 -2.03 -6.56 -0.42
C GLN A 811 -3.18 -7.17 0.38
N SER A 812 -2.94 -7.62 1.61
CA SER A 812 -3.99 -8.19 2.47
C SER A 812 -5.14 -7.19 2.68
N LYS A 813 -4.80 -5.92 2.88
CA LYS A 813 -5.77 -4.82 3.07
C LYS A 813 -6.56 -4.49 1.79
N ALA A 814 -6.03 -4.80 0.61
CA ALA A 814 -6.67 -4.52 -0.67
C ALA A 814 -7.67 -5.61 -1.11
N ILE A 815 -7.64 -6.78 -0.49
CA ILE A 815 -8.52 -7.90 -0.82
C ILE A 815 -9.83 -7.76 -0.04
N SER A 816 -10.97 -7.91 -0.71
CA SER A 816 -12.29 -7.91 -0.08
C SER A 816 -12.47 -9.06 0.91
N ASP A 817 -13.27 -8.83 1.96
CA ASP A 817 -13.68 -9.88 2.92
C ASP A 817 -14.88 -10.70 2.41
N PHE A 818 -15.39 -10.39 1.21
CA PHE A 818 -16.42 -11.15 0.49
C PHE A 818 -15.81 -11.82 -0.76
N PRO A 819 -16.11 -13.10 -1.05
CA PRO A 819 -15.30 -13.89 -1.98
C PRO A 819 -15.68 -13.74 -3.47
N ILE A 820 -16.81 -13.11 -3.78
CA ILE A 820 -17.29 -12.90 -5.16
C ILE A 820 -17.60 -11.42 -5.37
N GLU A 821 -16.87 -10.76 -6.25
CA GLU A 821 -17.14 -9.36 -6.63
C GLU A 821 -17.89 -9.34 -7.98
N ILE A 822 -19.09 -8.72 -8.01
CA ILE A 822 -19.85 -8.50 -9.24
C ILE A 822 -19.99 -7.00 -9.48
N ALA A 823 -19.51 -6.54 -10.64
CA ALA A 823 -19.64 -5.15 -11.08
C ALA A 823 -20.46 -5.08 -12.37
N GLN A 824 -21.49 -4.23 -12.41
CA GLN A 824 -22.20 -3.91 -13.64
C GLN A 824 -21.36 -2.93 -14.46
N LEU A 825 -21.07 -3.28 -15.71
CA LEU A 825 -20.23 -2.48 -16.63
C LEU A 825 -21.05 -1.58 -17.56
N SER A 826 -22.32 -1.90 -17.80
CA SER A 826 -23.22 -1.10 -18.62
C SER A 826 -24.65 -1.09 -18.07
N SER A 827 -25.38 0.00 -18.33
CA SER A 827 -26.75 0.20 -17.85
C SER A 827 -27.82 -0.13 -18.91
N ALA A 828 -27.50 -0.96 -19.91
CA ALA A 828 -28.46 -1.38 -20.92
C ALA A 828 -29.65 -2.12 -20.27
N GLY A 829 -30.84 -2.03 -20.86
CA GLY A 829 -32.03 -2.72 -20.32
C GLY A 829 -31.92 -4.26 -20.31
N PRO A 830 -32.83 -4.96 -19.60
CA PRO A 830 -32.88 -6.42 -19.56
C PRO A 830 -32.97 -7.03 -20.96
N LYS A 831 -32.08 -7.99 -21.26
CA LYS A 831 -32.11 -8.74 -22.53
C LYS A 831 -32.82 -10.10 -22.43
N GLY A 832 -33.25 -10.49 -21.22
CA GLY A 832 -33.69 -11.85 -20.96
C GLY A 832 -32.54 -12.87 -20.98
N LEU A 833 -32.90 -14.15 -20.86
CA LEU A 833 -31.97 -15.25 -21.09
C LEU A 833 -31.71 -15.44 -22.60
N PRO A 834 -30.55 -15.98 -23.01
CA PRO A 834 -30.29 -16.30 -24.42
C PRO A 834 -31.38 -17.22 -24.98
N GLU A 835 -31.87 -16.95 -26.20
CA GLU A 835 -33.01 -17.70 -26.81
C GLU A 835 -32.78 -19.22 -26.88
N ARG A 836 -31.52 -19.62 -27.06
CA ARG A 836 -31.05 -21.03 -27.04
C ARG A 836 -31.22 -21.72 -25.69
N MET A 837 -31.40 -20.97 -24.61
CA MET A 837 -31.82 -21.50 -23.31
C MET A 837 -33.35 -21.66 -23.31
N ALA A 838 -33.86 -22.58 -24.14
CA ALA A 838 -35.28 -22.79 -24.35
C ALA A 838 -35.92 -23.70 -23.28
N ALA A 839 -37.25 -23.59 -23.13
CA ALA A 839 -38.04 -24.52 -22.33
C ALA A 839 -37.93 -25.95 -22.90
N GLY A 840 -37.87 -26.95 -22.03
CA GLY A 840 -37.71 -28.37 -22.41
C GLY A 840 -36.27 -28.89 -22.41
N ASN A 841 -35.26 -28.02 -22.26
CA ASN A 841 -33.87 -28.43 -22.02
C ASN A 841 -33.73 -29.22 -20.70
N SER A 842 -33.04 -30.38 -20.74
CA SER A 842 -32.91 -31.30 -19.58
C SER A 842 -31.96 -30.79 -18.49
N LYS A 843 -31.05 -29.86 -18.82
CA LYS A 843 -30.12 -29.25 -17.85
C LYS A 843 -30.40 -27.77 -17.61
N CYS A 844 -29.98 -27.28 -16.44
CA CYS A 844 -30.25 -25.92 -15.97
C CYS A 844 -29.67 -24.82 -16.87
N LEU A 845 -28.41 -24.97 -17.29
CA LEU A 845 -27.66 -24.01 -18.09
C LEU A 845 -27.51 -24.42 -19.57
N GLN A 846 -28.24 -25.44 -20.01
CA GLN A 846 -28.23 -25.85 -21.42
C GLN A 846 -28.63 -24.71 -22.34
N GLY A 847 -27.77 -24.45 -23.33
CA GLY A 847 -27.84 -23.31 -24.24
C GLY A 847 -26.89 -22.16 -23.86
N LEU A 848 -26.33 -22.10 -22.66
CA LEU A 848 -25.34 -21.08 -22.30
C LEU A 848 -24.04 -21.30 -23.09
N ARG A 849 -23.49 -20.27 -23.73
CA ARG A 849 -22.22 -20.35 -24.48
C ARG A 849 -21.08 -19.69 -23.73
N VAL A 850 -20.00 -20.42 -23.50
CA VAL A 850 -18.84 -19.97 -22.72
C VAL A 850 -17.57 -20.11 -23.53
N VAL A 851 -16.83 -19.01 -23.68
CA VAL A 851 -15.42 -19.06 -24.12
C VAL A 851 -14.55 -19.00 -22.88
N GLU A 852 -13.68 -19.98 -22.72
CA GLU A 852 -12.78 -20.07 -21.57
C GLU A 852 -11.32 -20.03 -22.03
N MET A 853 -10.55 -19.07 -21.50
CA MET A 853 -9.10 -18.96 -21.67
C MET A 853 -8.44 -19.12 -20.30
N SER A 854 -8.15 -20.36 -19.92
CA SER A 854 -7.72 -20.65 -18.55
C SER A 854 -6.76 -21.85 -18.47
N ARG A 855 -6.13 -22.06 -17.30
CA ARG A 855 -5.19 -23.17 -17.04
C ARG A 855 -5.25 -23.60 -15.57
N VAL A 856 -4.71 -24.78 -15.28
CA VAL A 856 -4.50 -25.34 -13.92
C VAL A 856 -5.82 -25.82 -13.29
N ILE A 857 -6.31 -25.23 -12.19
CA ILE A 857 -7.46 -25.77 -11.43
C ILE A 857 -8.61 -24.76 -11.37
N ALA A 858 -8.45 -23.61 -10.70
CA ALA A 858 -9.58 -22.75 -10.30
C ALA A 858 -10.47 -22.27 -11.45
N ALA A 859 -9.88 -21.63 -12.47
CA ALA A 859 -10.66 -21.17 -13.63
C ALA A 859 -11.18 -22.33 -14.49
N PRO A 860 -10.39 -23.41 -14.76
CA PRO A 860 -10.93 -24.61 -15.39
C PRO A 860 -12.11 -25.24 -14.66
N LEU A 861 -12.10 -25.24 -13.33
CA LEU A 861 -13.21 -25.77 -12.55
C LEU A 861 -14.49 -24.94 -12.73
N CYS A 862 -14.40 -23.62 -12.91
CA CYS A 862 -15.56 -22.79 -13.24
C CYS A 862 -16.25 -23.29 -14.52
N GLY A 863 -15.51 -23.48 -15.62
CA GLY A 863 -16.09 -23.99 -16.86
C GLY A 863 -16.59 -25.43 -16.74
N LYS A 864 -15.86 -26.30 -16.02
CA LYS A 864 -16.31 -27.68 -15.74
C LYS A 864 -17.64 -27.68 -14.99
N THR A 865 -17.82 -26.78 -14.02
CA THR A 865 -19.06 -26.62 -13.25
C THR A 865 -20.20 -26.13 -14.13
N LEU A 866 -19.99 -25.11 -14.95
CA LEU A 866 -21.01 -24.61 -15.89
C LEU A 866 -21.43 -25.70 -16.88
N ALA A 867 -20.48 -26.50 -17.38
CA ALA A 867 -20.74 -27.62 -18.28
C ALA A 867 -21.49 -28.78 -17.58
N ALA A 868 -21.25 -29.02 -16.29
CA ALA A 868 -22.01 -30.02 -15.51
C ALA A 868 -23.51 -29.70 -15.48
N HIS A 869 -23.86 -28.41 -15.53
CA HIS A 869 -25.22 -27.93 -15.66
C HIS A 869 -25.66 -27.67 -17.12
N GLY A 870 -24.87 -28.08 -18.11
CA GLY A 870 -25.23 -28.12 -19.53
C GLY A 870 -24.74 -26.96 -20.39
N ALA A 871 -23.92 -26.03 -19.88
CA ALA A 871 -23.34 -24.98 -20.71
C ALA A 871 -22.41 -25.57 -21.80
N ASP A 872 -22.45 -24.99 -23.01
CA ASP A 872 -21.49 -25.29 -24.07
C ASP A 872 -20.22 -24.47 -23.84
N VAL A 873 -19.18 -25.15 -23.36
CA VAL A 873 -17.90 -24.53 -22.98
C VAL A 873 -16.83 -24.87 -24.01
N ILE A 874 -16.36 -23.85 -24.72
CA ILE A 874 -15.17 -23.94 -25.57
C ILE A 874 -13.96 -23.48 -24.74
N TRP A 875 -13.09 -24.42 -24.41
CA TRP A 875 -11.83 -24.16 -23.75
C TRP A 875 -10.74 -23.90 -24.79
N VAL A 876 -10.35 -22.64 -24.90
CA VAL A 876 -9.33 -22.15 -25.83
C VAL A 876 -7.96 -22.25 -25.18
N THR A 877 -7.14 -23.13 -25.73
CA THR A 877 -5.72 -23.30 -25.41
C THR A 877 -4.86 -22.79 -26.58
N SER A 878 -3.54 -22.95 -26.51
CA SER A 878 -2.62 -22.58 -27.59
C SER A 878 -1.70 -23.75 -27.91
N PRO A 879 -1.34 -23.96 -29.19
CA PRO A 879 -0.36 -25.00 -29.56
C PRO A 879 1.04 -24.74 -28.95
N ASN A 880 1.30 -23.51 -28.49
CA ASN A 880 2.57 -23.10 -27.88
C ASN A 880 2.60 -23.27 -26.35
N LEU A 881 1.53 -23.79 -25.73
CA LEU A 881 1.45 -24.02 -24.29
C LEU A 881 1.50 -25.52 -23.98
N PRO A 882 2.21 -25.94 -22.91
CA PRO A 882 2.33 -27.35 -22.58
C PRO A 882 0.99 -27.91 -22.07
N ASP A 883 0.72 -29.16 -22.44
CA ASP A 883 -0.34 -29.98 -21.84
C ASP A 883 -0.03 -30.29 -20.37
N LEU A 884 -1.05 -30.33 -19.51
CA LEU A 884 -0.96 -30.71 -18.10
C LEU A 884 -1.82 -31.96 -17.84
N PRO A 885 -1.34 -33.18 -18.18
CA PRO A 885 -2.17 -34.38 -18.21
C PRO A 885 -2.90 -34.71 -16.92
N THR A 886 -2.35 -34.41 -15.74
CA THR A 886 -3.03 -34.67 -14.45
C THR A 886 -4.24 -33.75 -14.25
N MET A 887 -4.17 -32.50 -14.72
CA MET A 887 -5.21 -31.49 -14.49
C MET A 887 -6.18 -31.42 -15.66
N ASP A 888 -5.65 -31.33 -16.89
CA ASP A 888 -6.43 -31.04 -18.10
C ASP A 888 -7.42 -32.15 -18.44
N ARG A 889 -7.21 -33.38 -17.97
CA ARG A 889 -8.10 -34.51 -18.22
C ARG A 889 -9.33 -34.47 -17.31
N ASP A 890 -9.18 -34.18 -16.03
CA ASP A 890 -10.33 -34.01 -15.14
C ASP A 890 -11.06 -32.69 -15.42
N PHE A 891 -10.34 -31.57 -15.55
CA PHE A 891 -10.95 -30.27 -15.80
C PHE A 891 -11.43 -30.06 -17.24
N GLY A 892 -11.08 -30.96 -18.17
CA GLY A 892 -11.60 -31.02 -19.53
C GLY A 892 -12.99 -31.68 -19.64
N ARG A 893 -13.48 -32.33 -18.57
CA ARG A 893 -14.81 -32.95 -18.57
C ARG A 893 -15.90 -31.88 -18.77
N GLY A 894 -16.79 -32.15 -19.72
CA GLY A 894 -17.87 -31.27 -20.15
C GLY A 894 -17.47 -30.23 -21.19
N LYS A 895 -16.19 -30.12 -21.55
CA LYS A 895 -15.68 -29.04 -22.41
C LYS A 895 -15.22 -29.55 -23.77
N ARG A 896 -15.28 -28.67 -24.75
CA ARG A 896 -14.68 -28.86 -26.07
C ARG A 896 -13.38 -28.06 -26.12
N THR A 897 -12.29 -28.70 -26.51
CA THR A 897 -10.96 -28.08 -26.45
C THR A 897 -10.46 -27.69 -27.83
N VAL A 898 -10.08 -26.43 -27.98
CA VAL A 898 -9.55 -25.87 -29.24
C VAL A 898 -8.17 -25.27 -28.99
N GLN A 899 -7.35 -25.22 -30.02
CA GLN A 899 -6.03 -24.59 -29.99
C GLN A 899 -6.02 -23.41 -30.95
N LEU A 900 -5.93 -22.20 -30.40
CA LEU A 900 -5.86 -20.96 -31.16
C LEU A 900 -4.64 -20.17 -30.68
N ASP A 901 -3.73 -19.85 -31.59
CA ASP A 901 -2.60 -18.98 -31.28
C ASP A 901 -3.01 -17.51 -31.49
N ILE A 902 -3.23 -16.77 -30.40
CA ILE A 902 -3.63 -15.35 -30.48
C ILE A 902 -2.57 -14.43 -31.13
N HIS A 903 -1.35 -14.94 -31.34
CA HIS A 903 -0.33 -14.25 -32.13
C HIS A 903 -0.54 -14.42 -33.65
N ASN A 904 -1.25 -15.46 -34.07
CA ASN A 904 -1.68 -15.65 -35.45
C ASN A 904 -2.98 -14.85 -35.71
N PRO A 905 -2.98 -13.89 -36.67
CA PRO A 905 -4.16 -13.12 -36.99
C PRO A 905 -5.41 -13.95 -37.36
N SER A 906 -5.26 -15.11 -38.03
CA SER A 906 -6.40 -15.96 -38.39
C SER A 906 -7.07 -16.57 -37.16
N ASP A 907 -6.25 -17.12 -36.26
CA ASP A 907 -6.73 -17.78 -35.05
C ASP A 907 -7.31 -16.75 -34.09
N LYS A 908 -6.71 -15.55 -34.01
CA LYS A 908 -7.26 -14.43 -33.27
C LYS A 908 -8.61 -13.99 -33.85
N ALA A 909 -8.77 -13.93 -35.17
CA ALA A 909 -10.06 -13.61 -35.78
C ALA A 909 -11.12 -14.66 -35.41
N GLN A 910 -10.78 -15.95 -35.47
CA GLN A 910 -11.67 -17.04 -35.06
C GLN A 910 -12.05 -16.96 -33.57
N LEU A 911 -11.11 -16.62 -32.68
CA LEU A 911 -11.41 -16.36 -31.27
C LEU A 911 -12.40 -15.20 -31.11
N ILE A 912 -12.22 -14.12 -31.86
CA ILE A 912 -13.12 -12.96 -31.82
C ILE A 912 -14.52 -13.33 -32.30
N GLU A 913 -14.67 -14.16 -33.33
CA GLU A 913 -15.97 -14.67 -33.80
C GLU A 913 -16.71 -15.48 -32.71
N LEU A 914 -15.97 -16.30 -31.95
CA LEU A 914 -16.53 -16.99 -30.78
C LEU A 914 -16.96 -15.99 -29.70
N ILE A 915 -16.13 -14.99 -29.37
CA ILE A 915 -16.42 -13.98 -28.33
C ILE A 915 -17.64 -13.10 -28.71
N GLN A 916 -17.80 -12.78 -29.99
CA GLN A 916 -18.96 -12.02 -30.50
C GLN A 916 -20.29 -12.69 -30.18
N THR A 917 -20.30 -14.02 -30.07
CA THR A 917 -21.53 -14.82 -29.97
C THR A 917 -21.65 -15.61 -28.66
N CYS A 918 -20.66 -15.52 -27.77
CA CYS A 918 -20.72 -16.13 -26.46
C CYS A 918 -21.55 -15.31 -25.45
N ASP A 919 -21.94 -15.94 -24.35
CA ASP A 919 -22.55 -15.24 -23.21
C ASP A 919 -21.51 -14.82 -22.17
N VAL A 920 -20.50 -15.68 -21.99
CA VAL A 920 -19.53 -15.59 -20.91
C VAL A 920 -18.13 -15.75 -21.50
N PHE A 921 -17.22 -14.87 -21.09
CA PHE A 921 -15.79 -15.03 -21.28
C PHE A 921 -15.13 -15.26 -19.92
N VAL A 922 -14.54 -16.44 -19.73
CA VAL A 922 -13.84 -16.83 -18.49
C VAL A 922 -12.34 -16.78 -18.74
N GLN A 923 -11.59 -16.16 -17.83
CA GLN A 923 -10.13 -16.17 -17.89
C GLN A 923 -9.46 -16.35 -16.52
N GLY A 924 -8.34 -17.08 -16.54
CA GLY A 924 -7.54 -17.39 -15.35
C GLY A 924 -6.13 -16.83 -15.37
N PHE A 925 -5.88 -15.79 -16.17
CA PHE A 925 -4.57 -15.14 -16.23
C PHE A 925 -4.50 -13.98 -15.24
N ARG A 926 -3.28 -13.63 -14.82
CA ARG A 926 -3.05 -12.44 -14.00
C ARG A 926 -3.73 -11.20 -14.62
N PRO A 927 -4.32 -10.31 -13.80
CA PRO A 927 -4.83 -9.02 -14.24
C PRO A 927 -3.92 -8.34 -15.27
N GLY A 928 -4.51 -7.89 -16.38
CA GLY A 928 -3.80 -7.23 -17.48
C GLY A 928 -3.13 -8.15 -18.52
N SER A 929 -2.96 -9.45 -18.29
CA SER A 929 -2.26 -10.34 -19.24
C SER A 929 -2.93 -10.46 -20.61
N LEU A 930 -4.25 -10.59 -20.66
CA LEU A 930 -4.98 -10.67 -21.93
C LEU A 930 -5.24 -9.29 -22.54
N ALA A 931 -5.25 -8.24 -21.70
CA ALA A 931 -5.41 -6.86 -22.16
C ALA A 931 -4.29 -6.44 -23.14
N SER A 932 -3.05 -6.89 -22.93
CA SER A 932 -1.94 -6.62 -23.87
C SER A 932 -2.14 -7.26 -25.26
N TYR A 933 -3.09 -8.18 -25.40
CA TYR A 933 -3.43 -8.84 -26.66
C TYR A 933 -4.75 -8.35 -27.27
N GLY A 934 -5.32 -7.25 -26.74
CA GLY A 934 -6.58 -6.70 -27.24
C GLY A 934 -7.83 -7.41 -26.70
N LEU A 935 -7.71 -8.07 -25.55
CA LEU A 935 -8.79 -8.78 -24.86
C LEU A 935 -9.01 -8.22 -23.45
N SER A 936 -8.90 -6.90 -23.28
CA SER A 936 -9.31 -6.20 -22.06
C SER A 936 -10.83 -6.22 -21.86
N SER A 937 -11.32 -5.93 -20.65
CA SER A 937 -12.76 -5.90 -20.41
C SER A 937 -13.48 -4.89 -21.31
N GLU A 938 -12.86 -3.74 -21.55
CA GLU A 938 -13.36 -2.70 -22.44
C GLU A 938 -13.42 -3.16 -23.89
N GLU A 939 -12.44 -3.93 -24.35
CA GLU A 939 -12.40 -4.47 -25.72
C GLU A 939 -13.44 -5.59 -25.91
N LEU A 940 -13.54 -6.49 -24.94
CA LEU A 940 -14.56 -7.54 -24.93
C LEU A 940 -15.97 -6.95 -24.97
N MET A 941 -16.23 -5.86 -24.24
CA MET A 941 -17.51 -5.15 -24.32
C MET A 941 -17.79 -4.49 -25.66
N LYS A 942 -16.75 -4.00 -26.37
CA LYS A 942 -16.92 -3.47 -27.73
C LYS A 942 -17.30 -4.58 -28.71
N ILE A 943 -16.72 -5.76 -28.53
CA ILE A 943 -17.00 -6.94 -29.35
C ILE A 943 -18.41 -7.48 -29.05
N ASN A 944 -18.76 -7.58 -27.77
CA ASN A 944 -20.04 -8.11 -27.30
C ASN A 944 -20.55 -7.28 -26.10
N PRO A 945 -21.43 -6.29 -26.31
CA PRO A 945 -21.91 -5.39 -25.26
C PRO A 945 -22.75 -6.06 -24.16
N SER A 946 -23.11 -7.33 -24.28
CA SER A 946 -23.87 -8.10 -23.27
C SER A 946 -23.05 -9.16 -22.57
N ILE A 947 -21.75 -9.22 -22.84
CA ILE A 947 -20.87 -10.27 -22.31
C ILE A 947 -20.75 -10.20 -20.78
N ILE A 948 -20.64 -11.38 -20.18
CA ILE A 948 -20.24 -11.55 -18.78
C ILE A 948 -18.76 -11.91 -18.77
N ILE A 949 -17.94 -11.12 -18.08
CA ILE A 949 -16.48 -11.29 -18.05
C ILE A 949 -16.12 -11.81 -16.67
N ALA A 950 -15.61 -13.03 -16.61
CA ALA A 950 -15.27 -13.72 -15.37
C ALA A 950 -13.75 -13.88 -15.24
N ASN A 951 -13.18 -13.29 -14.19
CA ASN A 951 -11.74 -13.32 -13.94
C ASN A 951 -11.43 -14.11 -12.66
N MET A 952 -10.50 -15.06 -12.79
CA MET A 952 -9.85 -15.72 -11.67
C MET A 952 -8.42 -15.21 -11.53
N SER A 953 -8.01 -14.85 -10.31
CA SER A 953 -6.64 -14.40 -10.02
C SER A 953 -6.15 -14.92 -8.67
N ALA A 954 -4.84 -14.87 -8.43
CA ALA A 954 -4.30 -15.28 -7.13
C ALA A 954 -4.60 -14.25 -6.02
N PHE A 955 -4.34 -12.97 -6.29
CA PHE A 955 -4.33 -11.91 -5.27
C PHE A 955 -5.42 -10.85 -5.43
N GLY A 956 -6.30 -10.99 -6.43
CA GLY A 956 -7.35 -10.03 -6.72
C GLY A 956 -6.91 -8.91 -7.67
N PRO A 957 -7.87 -8.11 -8.17
CA PRO A 957 -7.58 -7.05 -9.15
C PRO A 957 -6.92 -5.81 -8.52
N GLN A 958 -6.95 -5.68 -7.20
CA GLN A 958 -6.46 -4.53 -6.44
C GLN A 958 -5.16 -4.84 -5.69
N GLY A 959 -4.44 -3.79 -5.28
CA GLY A 959 -3.24 -3.88 -4.45
C GLY A 959 -1.93 -4.14 -5.22
N PRO A 960 -0.78 -4.06 -4.53
CA PRO A 960 0.54 -4.13 -5.16
C PRO A 960 0.90 -5.50 -5.75
N TRP A 961 0.19 -6.57 -5.39
CA TRP A 961 0.45 -7.93 -5.86
C TRP A 961 -0.54 -8.38 -6.94
N SER A 962 -1.45 -7.51 -7.39
CA SER A 962 -2.48 -7.84 -8.41
C SER A 962 -1.89 -8.48 -9.67
N ASN A 963 -0.71 -8.03 -10.11
CA ASN A 963 -0.04 -8.53 -11.30
C ASN A 963 0.96 -9.68 -11.05
N ARG A 964 1.08 -10.16 -9.81
CA ARG A 964 2.02 -11.25 -9.48
C ARG A 964 1.45 -12.61 -9.85
N ARG A 965 2.34 -13.58 -10.09
CA ARG A 965 1.97 -14.98 -10.29
C ARG A 965 1.63 -15.61 -8.95
N GLY A 966 0.59 -16.42 -8.87
CA GLY A 966 0.26 -17.16 -7.67
C GLY A 966 -0.52 -18.42 -8.00
N TYR A 967 -0.50 -19.33 -7.05
CA TYR A 967 -1.17 -20.63 -7.04
C TYR A 967 -1.70 -20.85 -5.63
N ASP A 968 -2.68 -21.73 -5.46
CA ASP A 968 -3.31 -22.00 -4.16
C ASP A 968 -2.26 -22.23 -3.05
N SER A 969 -1.37 -23.22 -3.23
CA SER A 969 -0.31 -23.49 -2.25
C SER A 969 0.57 -22.28 -1.90
N LEU A 970 0.81 -21.35 -2.84
CA LEU A 970 1.58 -20.13 -2.57
C LEU A 970 0.76 -19.11 -1.79
N VAL A 971 -0.53 -18.97 -2.10
CA VAL A 971 -1.45 -18.13 -1.35
C VAL A 971 -1.60 -18.65 0.08
N GLN A 972 -1.72 -19.96 0.29
CA GLN A 972 -1.73 -20.54 1.64
C GLN A 972 -0.43 -20.22 2.41
N THR A 973 0.72 -20.29 1.73
CA THR A 973 2.04 -20.03 2.34
C THR A 973 2.22 -18.56 2.71
N CYS A 974 1.90 -17.63 1.81
CA CYS A 974 2.13 -16.21 2.06
C CYS A 974 1.07 -15.57 2.97
N SER A 975 -0.08 -16.22 3.16
CA SER A 975 -1.22 -15.65 3.89
C SER A 975 -1.29 -15.99 5.37
N GLY A 976 -0.46 -16.90 5.88
CA GLY A 976 -0.60 -17.37 7.26
C GLY A 976 -1.28 -18.72 7.43
N MET A 977 -2.00 -19.22 6.41
CA MET A 977 -2.75 -20.47 6.54
C MET A 977 -1.87 -21.65 6.91
N ASN A 978 -0.72 -21.82 6.24
CA ASN A 978 0.12 -22.99 6.51
C ASN A 978 0.77 -22.98 7.89
N VAL A 979 1.08 -21.78 8.42
CA VAL A 979 1.57 -21.65 9.79
C VAL A 979 0.46 -22.00 10.77
N SER A 980 -0.75 -21.45 10.60
CA SER A 980 -1.89 -21.75 11.47
C SER A 980 -2.26 -23.24 11.47
N GLU A 981 -2.26 -23.88 10.30
CA GLU A 981 -2.55 -25.31 10.16
C GLU A 981 -1.53 -26.17 10.92
N ALA A 982 -0.25 -25.81 10.85
CA ALA A 982 0.82 -26.52 11.55
C ALA A 982 0.73 -26.33 13.08
N GLU A 983 0.40 -25.12 13.53
CA GLU A 983 0.17 -24.80 14.94
C GLU A 983 -0.97 -25.64 15.53
N HIS A 984 -2.09 -25.80 14.79
CA HIS A 984 -3.23 -26.61 15.24
C HIS A 984 -2.94 -28.12 15.21
N ALA A 985 -2.16 -28.59 14.23
CA ALA A 985 -1.74 -29.99 14.19
C ALA A 985 -0.83 -30.37 15.36
N GLY A 986 -0.06 -29.41 15.89
CA GLY A 986 0.76 -29.60 17.10
C GLY A 986 1.96 -30.53 16.94
N GLN A 987 2.40 -30.80 15.70
CA GLN A 987 3.48 -31.75 15.39
C GLN A 987 4.88 -31.10 15.26
N GLY A 988 4.99 -29.80 15.53
CA GLY A 988 6.27 -29.06 15.47
C GLY A 988 6.74 -28.71 14.06
N GLU A 989 5.91 -28.90 13.04
CA GLU A 989 6.18 -28.49 11.66
C GLU A 989 6.13 -26.96 11.52
N SER A 990 6.95 -26.36 10.65
CA SER A 990 6.89 -24.91 10.41
C SER A 990 5.70 -24.47 9.55
N ALA A 991 5.17 -25.39 8.73
CA ALA A 991 4.09 -25.12 7.81
C ALA A 991 3.40 -26.42 7.40
N ARG A 992 2.07 -26.44 7.36
CA ARG A 992 1.27 -27.57 6.94
C ARG A 992 0.27 -27.15 5.86
N PRO A 993 0.28 -27.76 4.66
CA PRO A 993 -0.73 -27.48 3.65
C PRO A 993 -2.10 -28.04 4.05
N THR A 994 -3.18 -27.43 3.56
CA THR A 994 -4.50 -28.08 3.62
C THR A 994 -4.48 -29.39 2.80
N PRO A 995 -5.34 -30.38 3.11
CA PRO A 995 -5.34 -31.70 2.46
C PRO A 995 -5.68 -31.67 0.96
N CYS A 996 -6.24 -30.56 0.46
CA CYS A 996 -6.54 -30.32 -0.94
C CYS A 996 -6.18 -28.88 -1.35
N GLN A 997 -6.26 -28.56 -2.65
CA GLN A 997 -6.21 -27.18 -3.15
C GLN A 997 -7.57 -26.50 -2.92
N ALA A 998 -7.89 -26.26 -1.64
CA ALA A 998 -9.22 -25.80 -1.22
C ALA A 998 -9.58 -24.41 -1.78
N LEU A 999 -8.59 -23.53 -1.97
CA LEU A 999 -8.80 -22.18 -2.50
C LEU A 999 -9.08 -22.23 -4.01
N ASP A 1000 -8.38 -23.09 -4.74
CA ASP A 1000 -8.62 -23.29 -6.18
C ASP A 1000 -10.00 -23.90 -6.42
N HIS A 1001 -10.35 -24.96 -5.69
CA HIS A 1001 -11.64 -25.64 -5.85
C HIS A 1001 -12.81 -24.73 -5.48
N ALA A 1002 -12.80 -24.13 -4.28
CA ALA A 1002 -13.84 -23.20 -3.89
C ALA A 1002 -13.89 -21.97 -4.82
N GLY A 1003 -12.73 -21.45 -5.25
CA GLY A 1003 -12.64 -20.35 -6.19
C GLY A 1003 -13.34 -20.67 -7.52
N GLY A 1004 -13.18 -21.87 -8.06
CA GLY A 1004 -13.85 -22.29 -9.30
C GLY A 1004 -15.38 -22.35 -9.17
N TYR A 1005 -15.90 -22.97 -8.11
CA TYR A 1005 -17.35 -23.03 -7.86
C TYR A 1005 -17.95 -21.65 -7.56
N LEU A 1006 -17.23 -20.80 -6.80
CA LEU A 1006 -17.65 -19.43 -6.51
C LEU A 1006 -17.63 -18.54 -7.76
N LEU A 1007 -16.67 -18.73 -8.68
CA LEU A 1007 -16.66 -18.04 -9.96
C LEU A 1007 -17.84 -18.48 -10.84
N ALA A 1008 -18.16 -19.78 -10.88
CA ALA A 1008 -19.35 -20.28 -11.59
C ALA A 1008 -20.66 -19.75 -10.99
N THR A 1009 -20.72 -19.63 -9.66
CA THR A 1009 -21.83 -18.98 -8.93
C THR A 1009 -21.96 -17.52 -9.36
N GLY A 1010 -20.86 -16.76 -9.35
CA GLY A 1010 -20.84 -15.36 -9.76
C GLY A 1010 -21.23 -15.16 -11.23
N VAL A 1011 -20.76 -16.02 -12.14
CA VAL A 1011 -21.19 -16.04 -13.55
C VAL A 1011 -22.69 -16.24 -13.68
N THR A 1012 -23.23 -17.21 -12.95
CA THR A 1012 -24.66 -17.55 -13.03
C THR A 1012 -25.54 -16.48 -12.38
N ALA A 1013 -25.06 -15.87 -11.29
CA ALA A 1013 -25.69 -14.71 -10.66
C ALA A 1013 -25.69 -13.49 -11.60
N ALA A 1014 -24.58 -13.23 -12.29
CA ALA A 1014 -24.48 -12.19 -13.32
C ALA A 1014 -25.39 -12.47 -14.52
N LEU A 1015 -25.55 -13.74 -14.93
CA LEU A 1015 -26.51 -14.14 -15.96
C LEU A 1015 -27.95 -13.85 -15.55
N TYR A 1016 -28.32 -14.20 -14.31
CA TYR A 1016 -29.63 -13.89 -13.76
C TYR A 1016 -29.88 -12.37 -13.70
N LYS A 1017 -28.92 -11.59 -13.21
CA LYS A 1017 -29.01 -10.12 -13.16
C LYS A 1017 -29.07 -9.50 -14.55
N ARG A 1018 -28.28 -9.99 -15.51
CA ARG A 1018 -28.36 -9.57 -16.93
C ARG A 1018 -29.74 -9.82 -17.52
N ALA A 1019 -30.32 -10.99 -17.25
CA ALA A 1019 -31.62 -11.36 -17.77
C ALA A 1019 -32.77 -10.52 -17.18
N THR A 1020 -32.69 -10.19 -15.89
CA THR A 1020 -33.78 -9.53 -15.13
C THR A 1020 -33.63 -8.02 -15.02
N SER A 1021 -32.40 -7.53 -14.93
CA SER A 1021 -32.05 -6.11 -14.67
C SER A 1021 -31.30 -5.45 -15.82
N GLY A 1022 -30.72 -6.23 -16.73
CA GLY A 1022 -29.97 -5.71 -17.88
C GLY A 1022 -28.49 -5.45 -17.59
N GLY A 1023 -27.80 -4.93 -18.60
CA GLY A 1023 -26.37 -4.59 -18.54
C GLY A 1023 -25.42 -5.72 -18.91
N SER A 1024 -24.14 -5.41 -18.86
CA SER A 1024 -23.02 -6.37 -18.92
C SER A 1024 -22.35 -6.40 -17.55
N TYR A 1025 -21.68 -7.50 -17.21
CA TYR A 1025 -21.16 -7.71 -15.87
C TYR A 1025 -19.73 -8.21 -15.91
N LYS A 1026 -18.96 -7.78 -14.92
CA LYS A 1026 -17.67 -8.36 -14.57
C LYS A 1026 -17.81 -9.11 -13.26
N VAL A 1027 -17.23 -10.30 -13.20
CA VAL A 1027 -17.17 -11.14 -12.01
C VAL A 1027 -15.70 -11.38 -11.70
N ASP A 1028 -15.25 -10.99 -10.51
CA ASP A 1028 -13.89 -11.18 -10.05
C ASP A 1028 -13.89 -12.10 -8.82
N VAL A 1029 -13.13 -13.20 -8.88
CA VAL A 1029 -12.83 -14.08 -7.74
C VAL A 1029 -11.31 -14.21 -7.61
N SER A 1030 -10.81 -14.23 -6.38
CA SER A 1030 -9.39 -14.46 -6.14
C SER A 1030 -9.13 -15.50 -5.07
N LEU A 1031 -8.05 -16.28 -5.23
CA LEU A 1031 -7.64 -17.29 -4.25
C LEU A 1031 -7.40 -16.68 -2.87
N ALA A 1032 -6.83 -15.47 -2.82
CA ALA A 1032 -6.64 -14.76 -1.56
C ALA A 1032 -7.97 -14.27 -0.94
N GLY A 1033 -8.98 -13.93 -1.76
CA GLY A 1033 -10.33 -13.64 -1.27
C GLY A 1033 -11.01 -14.89 -0.70
N VAL A 1034 -10.88 -16.03 -1.39
CA VAL A 1034 -11.37 -17.33 -0.90
C VAL A 1034 -10.65 -17.72 0.40
N MET A 1035 -9.34 -17.50 0.49
CA MET A 1035 -8.56 -17.73 1.70
C MET A 1035 -9.08 -16.89 2.87
N LYS A 1036 -9.30 -15.59 2.67
CA LYS A 1036 -9.87 -14.72 3.71
C LYS A 1036 -11.22 -15.22 4.18
N TYR A 1037 -12.06 -15.64 3.23
CA TYR A 1037 -13.38 -16.17 3.55
C TYR A 1037 -13.27 -17.47 4.37
N LEU A 1038 -12.47 -18.44 3.93
CA LEU A 1038 -12.21 -19.69 4.67
C LEU A 1038 -11.66 -19.42 6.07
N ARG A 1039 -10.68 -18.51 6.21
CA ARG A 1039 -10.17 -18.08 7.52
C ARG A 1039 -11.29 -17.52 8.41
N SER A 1040 -12.22 -16.76 7.84
CA SER A 1040 -13.32 -16.16 8.60
C SER A 1040 -14.38 -17.17 9.08
N LEU A 1041 -14.44 -18.37 8.48
CA LEU A 1041 -15.29 -19.47 8.96
C LEU A 1041 -14.79 -20.11 10.27
N GLY A 1042 -13.62 -19.65 10.76
CA GLY A 1042 -12.95 -20.20 11.93
C GLY A 1042 -12.25 -21.53 11.64
N GLN A 1043 -11.64 -22.08 12.69
CA GLN A 1043 -10.95 -23.36 12.67
C GLN A 1043 -11.52 -24.27 13.78
N TYR A 1044 -11.37 -25.57 13.63
CA TYR A 1044 -11.69 -26.54 14.68
C TYR A 1044 -10.78 -26.31 15.89
N PRO A 1045 -11.29 -26.41 17.13
CA PRO A 1045 -10.48 -26.18 18.33
C PRO A 1045 -9.31 -27.16 18.45
N GLY A 1046 -8.09 -26.64 18.57
CA GLY A 1046 -6.88 -27.45 18.74
C GLY A 1046 -6.69 -28.48 17.61
N ALA A 1047 -6.36 -29.71 17.99
CA ALA A 1047 -6.12 -30.81 17.04
C ALA A 1047 -7.41 -31.54 16.60
N SER A 1048 -8.59 -31.11 17.06
CA SER A 1048 -9.86 -31.83 16.79
C SER A 1048 -10.23 -31.91 15.30
N GLY A 1049 -9.69 -31.02 14.46
CA GLY A 1049 -9.80 -31.10 13.00
C GLY A 1049 -9.04 -32.27 12.35
N PHE A 1050 -8.16 -32.93 13.10
CA PHE A 1050 -7.30 -34.03 12.62
C PHE A 1050 -7.61 -35.37 13.31
N GLU A 1051 -8.17 -35.36 14.52
CA GLU A 1051 -8.38 -36.55 15.34
C GLU A 1051 -9.53 -37.43 14.81
N GLY A 1052 -9.22 -38.68 14.44
CA GLY A 1052 -10.23 -39.65 13.99
C GLY A 1052 -10.84 -39.35 12.61
N VAL A 1053 -10.24 -38.43 11.84
CA VAL A 1053 -10.68 -38.01 10.51
C VAL A 1053 -9.76 -38.64 9.47
N GLY A 1054 -10.32 -39.48 8.59
CA GLY A 1054 -9.58 -40.06 7.46
C GLY A 1054 -9.38 -39.06 6.32
N ASP A 1055 -8.44 -39.37 5.41
CA ASP A 1055 -8.27 -38.66 4.15
C ASP A 1055 -8.61 -39.57 2.95
N TYR A 1056 -8.84 -38.98 1.79
CA TYR A 1056 -9.05 -39.66 0.51
C TYR A 1056 -7.83 -39.44 -0.38
N GLU A 1057 -6.78 -40.23 -0.22
CA GLU A 1057 -5.54 -40.07 -0.98
C GLU A 1057 -5.56 -40.87 -2.28
N ASN A 1058 -6.27 -42.00 -2.28
CA ASN A 1058 -6.33 -42.92 -3.40
C ASN A 1058 -7.80 -43.22 -3.78
N PRO A 1059 -8.06 -43.66 -5.02
CA PRO A 1059 -9.42 -44.00 -5.47
C PRO A 1059 -10.11 -45.06 -4.59
N GLU A 1060 -9.36 -45.96 -3.95
CA GLU A 1060 -9.87 -47.03 -3.09
C GLU A 1060 -10.43 -46.51 -1.76
N ASP A 1061 -10.04 -45.30 -1.33
CA ASP A 1061 -10.54 -44.66 -0.10
C ASP A 1061 -11.96 -44.11 -0.29
N VAL A 1062 -12.42 -44.00 -1.53
CA VAL A 1062 -13.64 -43.30 -1.92
C VAL A 1062 -14.80 -44.30 -2.15
N PRO A 1063 -16.01 -44.02 -1.63
CA PRO A 1063 -17.18 -44.84 -1.91
C PRO A 1063 -17.44 -44.98 -3.42
N SER A 1064 -17.59 -46.23 -3.88
CA SER A 1064 -17.70 -46.57 -5.32
C SER A 1064 -18.83 -45.83 -6.04
N GLU A 1065 -19.90 -45.47 -5.33
CA GLU A 1065 -21.06 -44.73 -5.84
C GLU A 1065 -20.77 -43.25 -6.14
N PHE A 1066 -19.62 -42.72 -5.75
CA PHE A 1066 -19.19 -41.35 -6.13
C PHE A 1066 -18.48 -41.34 -7.48
N PHE A 1067 -18.09 -42.50 -8.01
CA PHE A 1067 -17.48 -42.59 -9.32
C PHE A 1067 -18.51 -42.75 -10.44
N GLU A 1068 -18.11 -42.30 -11.62
CA GLU A 1068 -18.67 -42.73 -12.90
C GLU A 1068 -17.53 -43.18 -13.83
N THR A 1069 -17.83 -44.14 -14.71
CA THR A 1069 -16.89 -44.57 -15.76
C THR A 1069 -17.43 -44.18 -17.13
N ARG A 1070 -16.62 -43.44 -17.91
CA ARG A 1070 -16.98 -42.98 -19.25
C ARG A 1070 -15.83 -43.23 -20.23
N LYS A 1071 -16.15 -43.45 -21.49
CA LYS A 1071 -15.14 -43.53 -22.55
C LYS A 1071 -14.65 -42.13 -22.92
N THR A 1072 -13.34 -41.94 -22.97
CA THR A 1072 -12.70 -40.67 -23.34
C THR A 1072 -11.80 -40.83 -24.57
N GLY A 1073 -11.23 -39.74 -25.08
CA GLY A 1073 -10.19 -39.81 -26.12
C GLY A 1073 -8.88 -40.45 -25.66
N PHE A 1074 -8.75 -40.77 -24.37
CA PHE A 1074 -7.58 -41.40 -23.74
C PHE A 1074 -7.88 -42.81 -23.21
N GLY A 1075 -9.04 -43.38 -23.53
CA GLY A 1075 -9.52 -44.65 -22.98
C GLY A 1075 -10.61 -44.49 -21.91
N PRO A 1076 -11.12 -45.59 -21.33
CA PRO A 1076 -11.98 -45.55 -20.16
C PRO A 1076 -11.41 -44.71 -19.00
N MET A 1077 -12.17 -43.71 -18.56
CA MET A 1077 -11.87 -42.88 -17.40
C MET A 1077 -12.89 -43.18 -16.30
N THR A 1078 -12.40 -43.49 -15.10
CA THR A 1078 -13.23 -43.57 -13.88
C THR A 1078 -12.91 -42.36 -13.02
N ALA A 1079 -13.89 -41.51 -12.76
CA ALA A 1079 -13.70 -40.23 -12.09
C ALA A 1079 -14.89 -39.84 -11.22
N ILE A 1080 -14.66 -38.94 -10.26
CA ILE A 1080 -15.70 -38.46 -9.34
C ILE A 1080 -16.81 -37.76 -10.14
N ARG A 1081 -18.08 -38.16 -9.95
CA ARG A 1081 -19.24 -37.49 -10.56
C ARG A 1081 -19.53 -36.18 -9.82
N HIS A 1082 -20.30 -35.29 -10.42
CA HIS A 1082 -20.66 -34.05 -9.72
C HIS A 1082 -21.53 -34.34 -8.49
N SER A 1083 -21.25 -33.68 -7.37
CA SER A 1083 -21.88 -33.98 -6.08
C SER A 1083 -23.26 -33.36 -5.89
N ALA A 1084 -23.60 -32.31 -6.64
CA ALA A 1084 -24.92 -31.72 -6.60
C ALA A 1084 -25.97 -32.54 -7.37
N ARG A 1085 -27.17 -32.62 -6.80
CA ARG A 1085 -28.39 -33.08 -7.46
C ARG A 1085 -29.39 -31.95 -7.52
N VAL A 1086 -30.07 -31.83 -8.65
CA VAL A 1086 -31.13 -30.84 -8.87
C VAL A 1086 -32.39 -31.59 -9.28
N GLU A 1087 -33.47 -31.41 -8.53
CA GLU A 1087 -34.74 -32.08 -8.79
C GLU A 1087 -35.24 -31.79 -10.22
N GLY A 1088 -35.59 -32.85 -10.95
CA GLY A 1088 -36.12 -32.74 -12.32
C GLY A 1088 -35.12 -32.25 -13.38
N CYS A 1089 -33.83 -32.07 -13.04
CA CYS A 1089 -32.79 -31.66 -13.98
C CYS A 1089 -31.64 -32.67 -14.01
N GLU A 1090 -31.10 -32.91 -15.19
CA GLU A 1090 -29.87 -33.68 -15.34
C GLU A 1090 -28.65 -32.85 -14.89
N VAL A 1091 -27.71 -33.50 -14.20
CA VAL A 1091 -26.46 -32.89 -13.72
C VAL A 1091 -25.31 -33.86 -14.00
N GLY A 1092 -24.23 -33.36 -14.60
CA GLY A 1092 -23.07 -34.14 -15.01
C GLY A 1092 -22.56 -33.73 -16.39
N TRP A 1093 -21.46 -34.35 -16.84
CA TRP A 1093 -20.77 -33.97 -18.05
C TRP A 1093 -21.13 -34.88 -19.23
N ASP A 1094 -21.47 -34.29 -20.38
CA ASP A 1094 -21.82 -35.05 -21.60
C ASP A 1094 -20.62 -35.21 -22.53
N VAL A 1095 -19.80 -34.16 -22.64
CA VAL A 1095 -18.57 -34.16 -23.42
C VAL A 1095 -17.44 -34.70 -22.56
N MET A 1096 -16.75 -35.73 -23.05
CA MET A 1096 -15.61 -36.34 -22.35
C MET A 1096 -14.28 -35.84 -22.93
N PRO A 1097 -13.21 -35.77 -22.09
CA PRO A 1097 -11.93 -35.19 -22.50
C PRO A 1097 -11.30 -35.96 -23.67
N LYS A 1098 -10.60 -35.21 -24.53
CA LYS A 1098 -9.83 -35.68 -25.69
C LYS A 1098 -8.48 -34.97 -25.71
N PRO A 1099 -7.50 -35.38 -26.56
CA PRO A 1099 -6.30 -34.59 -26.78
C PRO A 1099 -6.63 -33.11 -27.05
N LEU A 1100 -5.88 -32.19 -26.45
CA LEU A 1100 -6.14 -30.75 -26.59
C LEU A 1100 -6.14 -30.37 -28.08
N GLY A 1101 -7.15 -29.59 -28.49
CA GLY A 1101 -7.29 -29.15 -29.89
C GLY A 1101 -8.02 -30.15 -30.80
N SER A 1102 -8.59 -31.24 -30.25
CA SER A 1102 -9.34 -32.22 -31.05
C SER A 1102 -10.70 -31.73 -31.55
N ASP A 1103 -11.23 -30.64 -30.99
CA ASP A 1103 -12.55 -30.12 -31.35
C ASP A 1103 -12.46 -28.93 -32.30
N ALA A 1104 -13.52 -28.71 -33.09
CA ALA A 1104 -13.63 -27.54 -33.95
C ALA A 1104 -14.07 -26.30 -33.14
N ALA A 1105 -13.51 -25.14 -33.47
CA ALA A 1105 -13.87 -23.84 -32.92
C ALA A 1105 -15.20 -23.30 -33.49
N GLN A 1106 -16.29 -24.00 -33.17
CA GLN A 1106 -17.67 -23.67 -33.54
C GLN A 1106 -18.63 -24.04 -32.40
N TRP A 1107 -19.80 -23.41 -32.29
CA TRP A 1107 -20.81 -23.76 -31.26
C TRP A 1107 -21.57 -25.04 -31.59
N LEU A 1108 -22.16 -25.68 -30.56
CA LEU A 1108 -23.11 -26.79 -30.72
C LEU A 1108 -24.47 -26.34 -31.28
#